data_AF-A0A1S1P9N9-F1
#
_entry.id   AF-A0A1S1P9N9-F1
#
_cell.length_a   1.000
_cell.length_b   1.000
_cell.length_c   1.000
_cell.angle_alpha   90.00
_cell.angle_beta   90.00
_cell.angle_gamma   90.00
#
_symmetry.space_group_name_H-M   'P 1'
#
loop_
_entity.id
_entity.type
_entity.pdbx_description
1 polymer ?
#
loop_
_entity_poly.entity_id
_entity_poly.type
_entity_poly.pdbx_seq_one_letter_code
_entity_poly.pdbx_strand_id
1 'polypeptide(L)'
;MNAPNTAMTPATRTGSETVALPAAFAPRAEGPRIYNLFPLLVGTVSQWAAELPRIAELGFNWVYLNPFHQTGGSRSLYAVADLDALDERFRDGDGTSDDEQITRFCRAAESHGVSVMSDLVINHTADNARLFHDRPDLFVRDAEGKPVSPAAIDPDDPTKRTVWGDLIELDYHSEHARGELIRIFDGYIARLQRLGVRGFRCDAAYKVPPDVWRVLIQAAKQREADTLFAAETLGCTFEEAQATAGAGFDYLFNSFAWWNLKAPWALEQYERLRVVAPSIAFPENHDMSRLAADIPGGAESVAQRLKTRYALSAFFSAGVLMPIGYEWGYRRALHVVETTPGSREHDTGIDISGYVTAINALKASIPAANVEGAQMRLSAPDAPFTALFRTDTGHPASAHSATLLLFNPSDVPVPVDAGRLIERTGGQLGPFDDRTPDAEPIAFHPGASIDLLPGELRILVTERAKVAAPPPATVPQGKGRVVIEAVTPEIDGGRSPVKRVVGEQVRVEADIFSDGHEIINAAILSRVVGEETWRRDPMVFVDNDRWAGHFPLERNARYEFTIEAWRDGFSSWVRDTLKKRDAGVDVRLETIEGVELIQIAEDLASGADKQRLDGLIRSLAAEPEGSPVILEKILAPETMSLVRRNAERVNLSRYPVNIPVIADRLAARFSAWYEIFPRSQSGDPNRHGTFADVIRRLPEIRELGFDVLYFTPIHPIGKTNRKGKNNTLKAQPGDVGSVYAVGSEEGGHEAVHPELGTLEDFRQLVAASHAHGMEIAIDFAIQCSPDHPWIKQHPEWFEWRPDGTLKFAENPPKKYEDISNVHFYGGALPSLWIELRDIVLGWCAQGARIFRVDNPHTKPIPFWEWMLGEVNTQYPDAIFLAEAFTRPKMMKKLAKAGYQQSYTYFTWRNTKQELTEYALELAGEMGEYYRPNFFANTPDINPYYLQTSGRPGFIVRATLAATLSSIYGIYNGFELCEAAPYPGKEEYLDSEKYELKAWDYHRPGNIRDHIIKLNQARRDNPALWDFRNIHFTGAWNDNIIAYAKVTPERDNCVFVMVNLDPKNRQECTYEVPLHLLGLPDNAAVEVEDLLLGYKFELYGKNHRIALDPADRSAIVWRIRPRRA
;
A
#
# COMPACT_ATOMS: atom_id res chain seq x y z
N MET A 1 -0.84 47.76 42.43
CA MET A 1 -1.60 49.02 42.40
C MET A 1 -1.56 49.60 41.00
N ASN A 2 -2.75 49.70 40.39
CA ASN A 2 -3.20 50.54 39.27
C ASN A 2 -3.76 49.75 38.08
N ALA A 3 -5.05 50.01 37.86
CA ALA A 3 -5.98 49.43 36.90
C ALA A 3 -6.04 50.31 35.60
N PRO A 4 -7.12 50.32 34.78
CA PRO A 4 -7.20 49.72 33.43
C PRO A 4 -7.67 50.73 32.32
N ASN A 5 -8.19 50.21 31.19
CA ASN A 5 -8.84 50.87 30.02
C ASN A 5 -7.88 51.35 28.91
N THR A 6 -8.15 51.27 27.59
CA THR A 6 -9.40 51.48 26.82
C THR A 6 -9.38 50.75 25.46
N ALA A 7 -10.58 50.53 24.91
CA ALA A 7 -10.91 49.95 23.61
C ALA A 7 -10.30 50.62 22.36
N MET A 8 -10.06 49.82 21.31
CA MET A 8 -10.14 50.25 19.90
C MET A 8 -10.58 49.07 19.01
N THR A 9 -11.62 49.27 18.22
CA THR A 9 -11.95 48.53 16.99
C THR A 9 -11.96 49.55 15.83
N PRO A 10 -11.93 49.16 14.55
CA PRO A 10 -11.29 48.05 13.84
C PRO A 10 -10.42 48.55 12.66
N ALA A 11 -9.56 47.69 12.06
CA ALA A 11 -8.98 47.97 10.74
C ALA A 11 -8.91 46.69 9.89
N THR A 12 -9.72 46.70 8.83
CA THR A 12 -9.68 45.82 7.65
C THR A 12 -8.26 45.70 7.10
N ARG A 13 -7.71 44.49 6.99
CA ARG A 13 -6.46 44.21 6.26
C ARG A 13 -6.74 43.39 5.00
N THR A 14 -6.46 44.03 3.88
CA THR A 14 -6.33 43.52 2.52
C THR A 14 -5.09 42.61 2.38
N GLY A 15 -5.06 41.84 1.28
CA GLY A 15 -4.16 40.73 0.95
C GLY A 15 -2.66 40.88 1.26
N SER A 16 -2.03 39.73 1.54
CA SER A 16 -0.59 39.61 1.76
C SER A 16 0.21 39.79 0.47
N GLU A 17 1.13 40.74 0.46
CA GLU A 17 2.14 40.91 -0.58
C GLU A 17 3.22 39.82 -0.50
N THR A 18 3.56 39.23 -1.65
CA THR A 18 4.64 38.24 -1.83
C THR A 18 6.01 38.91 -1.84
N VAL A 19 6.97 38.38 -1.08
CA VAL A 19 8.37 38.83 -1.05
C VAL A 19 9.08 38.48 -2.37
N ALA A 20 9.80 39.43 -2.97
CA ALA A 20 10.53 39.23 -4.23
C ALA A 20 11.81 38.38 -4.05
N LEU A 21 12.06 37.46 -5.00
CA LEU A 21 13.28 36.62 -5.05
C LEU A 21 14.53 37.45 -5.43
N PRO A 22 15.76 37.00 -5.07
CA PRO A 22 17.00 37.65 -5.52
C PRO A 22 17.09 37.67 -7.05
N ALA A 23 17.74 38.68 -7.65
CA ALA A 23 17.75 38.90 -9.11
C ALA A 23 18.31 37.70 -9.93
N ALA A 24 19.20 36.88 -9.36
CA ALA A 24 19.67 35.63 -9.97
C ALA A 24 18.57 34.55 -10.11
N PHE A 25 17.45 34.72 -9.40
CA PHE A 25 16.29 33.83 -9.38
C PHE A 25 15.03 34.53 -9.92
N ALA A 26 15.15 35.74 -10.49
CA ALA A 26 14.03 36.39 -11.16
C ALA A 26 13.74 35.63 -12.48
N PRO A 27 12.50 35.14 -12.70
CA PRO A 27 12.15 34.42 -13.92
C PRO A 27 12.41 35.31 -15.15
N ARG A 28 13.25 34.87 -16.08
CA ARG A 28 13.22 35.40 -17.44
C ARG A 28 12.05 34.74 -18.17
N ALA A 29 11.35 35.49 -19.01
CA ALA A 29 10.10 35.04 -19.63
C ALA A 29 10.26 33.73 -20.44
N GLU A 30 11.42 33.51 -21.09
CA GLU A 30 11.73 32.27 -21.83
C GLU A 30 13.23 31.93 -21.79
N GLY A 31 13.57 30.63 -21.77
CA GLY A 31 14.95 30.15 -21.87
C GLY A 31 15.45 30.09 -23.33
N PRO A 32 16.78 30.13 -23.58
CA PRO A 32 17.33 30.15 -24.93
C PRO A 32 17.18 28.79 -25.62
N ARG A 33 16.57 28.79 -26.80
CA ARG A 33 16.50 27.67 -27.74
C ARG A 33 17.41 28.02 -28.91
N ILE A 34 18.59 27.41 -28.93
CA ILE A 34 19.71 27.77 -29.80
C ILE A 34 19.87 26.77 -30.93
N TYR A 35 19.85 27.25 -32.16
CA TYR A 35 20.22 26.47 -33.34
C TYR A 35 21.67 26.79 -33.71
N ASN A 36 22.57 25.82 -33.62
CA ASN A 36 23.96 25.99 -34.04
C ASN A 36 24.07 25.83 -35.57
N LEU A 37 24.20 26.96 -36.26
CA LEU A 37 24.48 27.03 -37.68
C LEU A 37 25.99 26.94 -37.88
N PHE A 38 26.45 25.81 -38.40
CA PHE A 38 27.88 25.58 -38.65
C PHE A 38 28.30 26.24 -39.98
N PRO A 39 29.10 27.33 -39.95
CA PRO A 39 29.30 28.19 -41.10
C PRO A 39 29.99 27.47 -42.27
N LEU A 40 30.95 26.58 -41.99
CA LEU A 40 31.64 25.78 -43.04
C LEU A 40 30.72 24.80 -43.78
N LEU A 41 29.66 24.33 -43.12
CA LEU A 41 28.69 23.42 -43.72
C LEU A 41 27.68 24.17 -44.60
N VAL A 42 27.45 25.45 -44.31
CA VAL A 42 26.44 26.25 -45.01
C VAL A 42 27.06 27.04 -46.17
N GLY A 43 28.27 27.58 -45.96
CA GLY A 43 28.99 28.36 -46.96
C GLY A 43 28.94 29.84 -46.64
N THR A 44 28.51 30.68 -47.57
CA THR A 44 28.61 32.14 -47.44
C THR A 44 27.53 32.76 -46.53
N VAL A 45 27.72 34.01 -46.11
CA VAL A 45 26.77 34.70 -45.20
C VAL A 45 25.35 34.76 -45.77
N SER A 46 25.18 35.01 -47.07
CA SER A 46 23.85 34.95 -47.71
C SER A 46 23.22 33.56 -47.63
N GLN A 47 24.02 32.49 -47.67
CA GLN A 47 23.54 31.12 -47.47
C GLN A 47 23.17 30.87 -46.01
N TRP A 48 23.83 31.52 -45.04
CA TRP A 48 23.39 31.48 -43.64
C TRP A 48 22.04 32.15 -43.48
N ALA A 49 21.85 33.32 -44.11
CA ALA A 49 20.58 34.04 -44.05
C ALA A 49 19.42 33.21 -44.64
N ALA A 50 19.70 32.41 -45.68
CA ALA A 50 18.71 31.52 -46.28
C ALA A 50 18.22 30.40 -45.34
N GLU A 51 18.96 30.06 -44.29
CA GLU A 51 18.56 29.07 -43.29
C GLU A 51 17.63 29.65 -42.21
N LEU A 52 17.58 30.97 -42.03
CA LEU A 52 16.86 31.63 -40.93
C LEU A 52 15.35 31.37 -40.90
N PRO A 53 14.60 31.40 -42.03
CA PRO A 53 13.17 31.09 -41.99
C PRO A 53 12.91 29.70 -41.43
N ARG A 54 13.71 28.71 -41.86
CA ARG A 54 13.61 27.34 -41.38
C ARG A 54 13.99 27.22 -39.90
N ILE A 55 15.04 27.91 -39.46
CA ILE A 55 15.45 27.92 -38.05
C ILE A 55 14.33 28.50 -37.16
N ALA A 56 13.67 29.56 -37.61
CA ALA A 56 12.54 30.16 -36.91
C ALA A 56 11.31 29.25 -36.90
N GLU A 57 11.00 28.58 -38.02
CA GLU A 57 9.92 27.58 -38.12
C GLU A 57 10.16 26.37 -37.19
N LEU A 58 11.42 26.03 -36.92
CA LEU A 58 11.81 25.05 -35.92
C LEU A 58 11.60 25.52 -34.47
N GLY A 59 11.21 26.78 -34.25
CA GLY A 59 10.92 27.33 -32.92
C GLY A 59 12.15 27.73 -32.10
N PHE A 60 13.32 27.81 -32.74
CA PHE A 60 14.53 28.36 -32.11
C PHE A 60 14.44 29.89 -32.07
N ASN A 61 14.77 30.49 -30.92
CA ASN A 61 14.82 31.94 -30.75
C ASN A 61 16.25 32.48 -30.76
N TRP A 62 17.26 31.60 -30.90
CA TRP A 62 18.66 31.96 -31.11
C TRP A 62 19.26 31.16 -32.25
N VAL A 63 20.08 31.80 -33.07
CA VAL A 63 21.02 31.14 -34.00
C VAL A 63 22.44 31.40 -33.51
N TYR A 64 23.20 30.34 -33.28
CA TYR A 64 24.60 30.41 -32.88
C TYR A 64 25.49 30.13 -34.08
N LEU A 65 26.49 31.00 -34.28
CA LEU A 65 27.54 30.84 -35.26
C LEU A 65 28.85 30.48 -34.55
N ASN A 66 29.46 29.37 -34.96
CA ASN A 66 30.89 29.12 -34.72
C ASN A 66 31.75 30.28 -35.26
N PRO A 67 33.04 30.37 -34.88
CA PRO A 67 33.87 31.48 -35.32
C PRO A 67 33.85 31.62 -36.85
N PHE A 68 33.48 32.82 -37.32
CA PHE A 68 33.45 33.17 -38.74
C PHE A 68 34.62 34.06 -39.17
N HIS A 69 35.51 34.36 -38.24
CA HIS A 69 36.63 35.26 -38.42
C HIS A 69 37.72 34.60 -39.26
N GLN A 70 38.55 35.41 -39.91
CA GLN A 70 39.64 34.93 -40.74
C GLN A 70 40.53 33.97 -39.96
N THR A 71 40.62 32.74 -40.45
CA THR A 71 41.40 31.67 -39.82
C THR A 71 42.89 31.74 -40.16
N GLY A 72 43.70 31.15 -39.28
CA GLY A 72 45.15 31.05 -39.39
C GLY A 72 45.64 29.91 -40.28
N GLY A 73 46.92 29.55 -40.14
CA GLY A 73 47.60 28.59 -41.03
C GLY A 73 46.95 27.20 -41.07
N SER A 74 46.36 26.75 -39.96
CA SER A 74 45.64 25.47 -39.89
C SER A 74 44.26 25.51 -40.56
N ARG A 75 43.75 26.70 -40.89
CA ARG A 75 42.38 26.96 -41.39
C ARG A 75 41.27 26.52 -40.44
N SER A 76 41.60 26.20 -39.18
CA SER A 76 40.64 25.85 -38.13
C SER A 76 39.82 27.07 -37.74
N LEU A 77 38.49 26.94 -37.62
CA LEU A 77 37.62 28.03 -37.16
C LEU A 77 38.07 28.62 -35.82
N TYR A 78 38.56 27.78 -34.92
CA TYR A 78 39.02 28.22 -33.60
C TYR A 78 40.44 28.82 -33.61
N ALA A 79 41.23 28.58 -34.67
CA ALA A 79 42.49 29.27 -34.90
C ALA A 79 42.24 30.64 -35.55
N VAL A 80 41.68 31.58 -34.79
CA VAL A 80 41.36 32.93 -35.31
C VAL A 80 42.63 33.74 -35.51
N ALA A 81 42.88 34.19 -36.75
CA ALA A 81 44.03 35.01 -37.12
C ALA A 81 43.72 36.51 -37.15
N ASP A 82 42.51 36.90 -37.58
CA ASP A 82 42.08 38.30 -37.55
C ASP A 82 40.60 38.41 -37.14
N LEU A 83 40.34 39.03 -35.99
CA LEU A 83 39.00 39.28 -35.44
C LEU A 83 38.24 40.37 -36.22
N ASP A 84 38.93 41.14 -37.05
CA ASP A 84 38.33 42.21 -37.85
C ASP A 84 37.88 41.76 -39.24
N ALA A 85 38.34 40.60 -39.72
CA ALA A 85 38.05 40.11 -41.06
C ALA A 85 37.15 38.87 -41.04
N LEU A 86 36.22 38.78 -41.98
CA LEU A 86 35.45 37.56 -42.26
C LEU A 86 36.34 36.58 -43.01
N ASP A 87 36.29 35.30 -42.64
CA ASP A 87 37.00 34.25 -43.37
C ASP A 87 36.53 34.20 -44.84
N GLU A 88 37.49 34.09 -45.76
CA GLU A 88 37.22 34.05 -47.20
C GLU A 88 36.18 32.99 -47.60
N ARG A 89 36.05 31.90 -46.84
CA ARG A 89 35.10 30.81 -47.10
C ARG A 89 33.65 31.23 -46.88
N PHE A 90 33.43 32.30 -46.13
CA PHE A 90 32.11 32.79 -45.73
C PHE A 90 31.70 34.06 -46.47
N ARG A 91 32.65 34.74 -47.10
CA ARG A 91 32.40 36.00 -47.78
C ARG A 91 31.52 35.81 -49.00
N ASP A 92 30.42 36.57 -49.09
CA ASP A 92 29.64 36.68 -50.31
C ASP A 92 30.47 37.38 -51.40
N GLY A 93 30.47 36.80 -52.61
CA GLY A 93 31.23 37.31 -53.76
C GLY A 93 30.65 38.58 -54.40
N ASP A 94 29.80 39.33 -53.70
CA ASP A 94 29.04 40.47 -54.23
C ASP A 94 29.71 41.83 -53.98
N GLY A 95 30.86 41.85 -53.30
CA GLY A 95 31.62 43.06 -52.98
C GLY A 95 31.12 43.84 -51.75
N THR A 96 30.14 43.32 -51.01
CA THR A 96 29.70 43.87 -49.72
C THR A 96 30.81 43.73 -48.68
N SER A 97 31.02 44.74 -47.83
CA SER A 97 32.00 44.66 -46.74
C SER A 97 31.63 43.60 -45.71
N ASP A 98 32.63 42.98 -45.10
CA ASP A 98 32.47 41.93 -44.10
C ASP A 98 31.45 42.30 -42.99
N ASP A 99 31.55 43.51 -42.41
CA ASP A 99 30.62 44.01 -41.38
C ASP A 99 29.18 44.17 -41.88
N GLU A 100 28.98 44.64 -43.11
CA GLU A 100 27.65 44.83 -43.68
C GLU A 100 27.01 43.48 -44.00
N GLN A 101 27.79 42.47 -44.41
CA GLN A 101 27.28 41.10 -44.58
C GLN A 101 26.76 40.54 -43.24
N ILE A 102 27.55 40.64 -42.17
CA ILE A 102 27.14 40.18 -40.83
C ILE A 102 25.95 40.99 -40.29
N THR A 103 25.91 42.31 -40.53
CA THR A 103 24.79 43.17 -40.13
C THR A 103 23.49 42.77 -40.84
N ARG A 104 23.55 42.47 -42.14
CA ARG A 104 22.40 41.97 -42.90
C ARG A 104 21.91 40.64 -42.36
N PHE A 105 22.82 39.73 -42.04
CA PHE A 105 22.46 38.46 -41.42
C PHE A 105 21.76 38.66 -40.07
N CYS A 106 22.29 39.51 -39.19
CA CYS A 106 21.68 39.77 -37.88
C CYS A 106 20.29 40.40 -38.00
N ARG A 107 20.11 41.37 -38.91
CA ARG A 107 18.78 41.96 -39.18
C ARG A 107 17.80 40.96 -39.78
N ALA A 108 18.27 40.09 -40.67
CA ALA A 108 17.44 39.02 -41.22
C ALA A 108 16.98 38.08 -40.10
N ALA A 109 17.87 37.71 -39.18
CA ALA A 109 17.54 36.84 -38.04
C ALA A 109 16.49 37.52 -37.14
N GLU A 110 16.71 38.79 -36.80
CA GLU A 110 15.76 39.59 -36.00
C GLU A 110 14.38 39.69 -36.66
N SER A 111 14.31 39.84 -37.98
CA SER A 111 13.02 39.89 -38.70
C SER A 111 12.21 38.60 -38.62
N HIS A 112 12.88 37.48 -38.30
CA HIS A 112 12.27 36.17 -38.06
C HIS A 112 12.08 35.88 -36.56
N GLY A 113 12.37 36.84 -35.66
CA GLY A 113 12.29 36.64 -34.21
C GLY A 113 13.44 35.81 -33.63
N VAL A 114 14.55 35.68 -34.36
CA VAL A 114 15.73 34.90 -33.95
C VAL A 114 16.87 35.85 -33.61
N SER A 115 17.43 35.72 -32.40
CA SER A 115 18.62 36.49 -31.99
C SER A 115 19.90 35.80 -32.44
N VAL A 116 20.93 36.57 -32.83
CA VAL A 116 22.23 36.00 -33.23
C VAL A 116 23.17 35.90 -32.03
N MET A 117 23.76 34.73 -31.87
CA MET A 117 24.84 34.43 -30.94
C MET A 117 26.13 34.15 -31.72
N SER A 118 27.23 34.78 -31.34
CA SER A 118 28.55 34.49 -31.89
C SER A 118 29.38 33.68 -30.90
N ASP A 119 30.26 32.83 -31.41
CA ASP A 119 31.34 32.29 -30.59
C ASP A 119 32.32 33.39 -30.21
N LEU A 120 32.80 33.35 -28.97
CA LEU A 120 33.76 34.28 -28.40
C LEU A 120 34.98 33.50 -27.93
N VAL A 121 35.99 33.43 -28.81
CA VAL A 121 37.27 32.74 -28.59
C VAL A 121 38.30 33.79 -28.15
N ILE A 122 38.53 33.88 -26.84
CA ILE A 122 39.46 34.87 -26.27
C ILE A 122 40.51 34.24 -25.34
N ASN A 123 40.49 32.93 -25.16
CA ASN A 123 41.53 32.19 -24.44
C ASN A 123 42.83 32.04 -25.27
N HIS A 124 42.73 32.11 -26.60
CA HIS A 124 43.87 31.95 -27.50
C HIS A 124 43.65 32.65 -28.86
N THR A 125 44.69 32.69 -29.69
CA THR A 125 44.61 33.03 -31.12
C THR A 125 45.37 32.02 -31.97
N ALA A 126 45.28 32.11 -33.31
CA ALA A 126 46.19 31.38 -34.19
C ALA A 126 47.66 31.80 -33.98
N ASP A 127 48.59 30.91 -34.31
CA ASP A 127 50.04 31.16 -34.25
C ASP A 127 50.54 32.25 -35.20
N ASN A 128 49.78 32.55 -36.24
CA ASN A 128 50.01 33.61 -37.20
C ASN A 128 48.99 34.76 -37.08
N ALA A 129 48.32 34.88 -35.93
CA ALA A 129 47.33 35.92 -35.73
C ALA A 129 47.93 37.32 -35.79
N ARG A 130 47.17 38.26 -36.37
CA ARG A 130 47.52 39.68 -36.41
C ARG A 130 47.76 40.23 -35.01
N LEU A 131 46.96 39.82 -34.02
CA LEU A 131 47.16 40.22 -32.63
C LEU A 131 48.51 39.74 -32.08
N PHE A 132 48.93 38.52 -32.42
CA PHE A 132 50.23 37.99 -32.01
C PHE A 132 51.40 38.73 -32.66
N HIS A 133 51.27 39.11 -33.93
CA HIS A 133 52.26 39.92 -34.62
C HIS A 133 52.34 41.36 -34.08
N ASP A 134 51.19 42.01 -33.90
CA ASP A 134 51.11 43.43 -33.56
C ASP A 134 51.36 43.68 -32.07
N ARG A 135 50.97 42.72 -31.21
CA ARG A 135 51.07 42.79 -29.74
C ARG A 135 51.60 41.48 -29.14
N PRO A 136 52.86 41.10 -29.46
CA PRO A 136 53.48 39.88 -28.96
C PRO A 136 53.71 39.88 -27.44
N ASP A 137 53.55 41.03 -26.80
CA ASP A 137 53.61 41.25 -25.35
C ASP A 137 52.39 40.74 -24.59
N LEU A 138 51.28 40.44 -25.29
CA LEU A 138 50.02 39.98 -24.70
C LEU A 138 49.88 38.45 -24.62
N PHE A 139 50.94 37.71 -24.91
CA PHE A 139 50.92 36.24 -25.03
C PHE A 139 51.87 35.58 -24.04
N VAL A 140 51.47 34.41 -23.55
CA VAL A 140 52.26 33.63 -22.60
C VAL A 140 53.54 33.16 -23.27
N ARG A 141 54.67 33.31 -22.58
CA ARG A 141 55.98 32.82 -23.03
C ARG A 141 56.59 31.85 -22.03
N ASP A 142 57.24 30.83 -22.55
CA ASP A 142 58.02 29.89 -21.72
C ASP A 142 59.31 30.53 -21.19
N ALA A 143 60.06 29.79 -20.38
CA ALA A 143 61.30 30.26 -19.78
C ALA A 143 62.37 30.64 -20.82
N GLU A 144 62.27 30.10 -22.04
CA GLU A 144 63.12 30.37 -23.19
C GLU A 144 62.60 31.54 -24.06
N GLY A 145 61.47 32.16 -23.69
CA GLY A 145 60.86 33.29 -24.38
C GLY A 145 60.03 32.92 -25.60
N LYS A 146 59.75 31.64 -25.85
CA LYS A 146 58.92 31.17 -26.95
C LYS A 146 57.44 31.22 -26.57
N PRO A 147 56.53 31.45 -27.54
CA PRO A 147 55.10 31.45 -27.28
C PRO A 147 54.61 30.07 -26.81
N VAL A 148 53.71 30.06 -25.83
CA VAL A 148 53.11 28.83 -25.30
C VAL A 148 51.82 28.51 -26.05
N SER A 149 51.68 27.25 -26.47
CA SER A 149 50.42 26.75 -27.01
C SER A 149 49.49 26.29 -25.89
N PRO A 150 48.19 26.64 -25.99
CA PRO A 150 47.19 26.18 -25.03
C PRO A 150 47.04 24.66 -25.11
N ALA A 151 46.59 24.07 -24.00
CA ALA A 151 46.37 22.63 -23.92
C ALA A 151 45.12 22.29 -23.09
N ALA A 152 44.43 21.24 -23.52
CA ALA A 152 43.45 20.55 -22.72
C ALA A 152 44.13 19.41 -21.93
N ILE A 153 43.77 19.28 -20.66
CA ILE A 153 44.20 18.18 -19.81
C ILE A 153 42.94 17.36 -19.52
N ASP A 154 43.03 16.04 -19.66
CA ASP A 154 41.92 15.15 -19.32
C ASP A 154 41.64 15.25 -17.80
N PRO A 155 40.43 15.64 -17.40
CA PRO A 155 40.10 15.85 -15.99
C PRO A 155 40.11 14.56 -15.16
N ASP A 156 39.98 13.39 -15.80
CA ASP A 156 40.05 12.08 -15.15
C ASP A 156 41.47 11.48 -15.19
N ASP A 157 42.34 12.00 -16.06
CA ASP A 157 43.74 11.58 -16.18
C ASP A 157 44.68 12.74 -16.55
N PRO A 158 45.30 13.41 -15.55
CA PRO A 158 46.12 14.59 -15.78
C PRO A 158 47.41 14.32 -16.58
N THR A 159 47.72 13.05 -16.88
CA THR A 159 48.85 12.68 -17.74
C THR A 159 48.52 12.79 -19.23
N LYS A 160 47.23 12.80 -19.60
CA LYS A 160 46.78 13.03 -20.98
C LYS A 160 46.63 14.52 -21.23
N ARG A 161 47.61 15.08 -21.92
CA ARG A 161 47.64 16.49 -22.33
C ARG A 161 47.59 16.60 -23.84
N THR A 162 46.54 17.21 -24.35
CA THR A 162 46.39 17.55 -25.78
C THR A 162 46.83 18.99 -25.98
N VAL A 163 48.01 19.19 -26.59
CA VAL A 163 48.53 20.51 -26.91
C VAL A 163 48.05 20.92 -28.31
N TRP A 164 47.48 22.11 -28.42
CA TRP A 164 47.03 22.66 -29.71
C TRP A 164 48.14 23.52 -30.31
N GLY A 165 49.04 22.87 -31.04
CA GLY A 165 50.29 23.47 -31.53
C GLY A 165 50.15 24.58 -32.59
N ASP A 166 48.96 24.77 -33.14
CA ASP A 166 48.60 25.84 -34.09
C ASP A 166 48.02 27.10 -33.40
N LEU A 167 47.88 27.06 -32.08
CA LEU A 167 47.33 28.13 -31.24
C LEU A 167 48.40 28.71 -30.31
N ILE A 168 48.22 29.97 -29.92
CA ILE A 168 49.06 30.65 -28.91
C ILE A 168 48.15 31.20 -27.80
N GLU A 169 48.55 30.93 -26.55
CA GLU A 169 47.82 31.29 -25.35
C GLU A 169 48.00 32.76 -24.96
N LEU A 170 46.89 33.42 -24.62
CA LEU A 170 46.85 34.83 -24.21
C LEU A 170 47.22 34.97 -22.73
N ASP A 171 48.03 35.97 -22.39
CA ASP A 171 48.49 36.19 -21.02
C ASP A 171 47.48 36.99 -20.19
N TYR A 172 46.63 36.27 -19.46
CA TYR A 172 45.73 36.85 -18.48
C TYR A 172 46.31 36.94 -17.07
N HIS A 173 47.53 36.47 -16.85
CA HIS A 173 48.16 36.43 -15.53
C HIS A 173 48.98 37.70 -15.25
N SER A 174 49.59 38.30 -16.27
CA SER A 174 50.24 39.61 -16.18
C SER A 174 49.20 40.74 -16.07
N GLU A 175 49.37 41.64 -15.10
CA GLU A 175 48.47 42.79 -14.90
C GLU A 175 48.40 43.69 -16.15
N HIS A 176 49.54 43.93 -16.81
CA HIS A 176 49.60 44.74 -18.02
C HIS A 176 48.87 44.09 -19.18
N ALA A 177 49.20 42.82 -19.48
CA ALA A 177 48.59 42.11 -20.60
C ALA A 177 47.09 41.93 -20.39
N ARG A 178 46.67 41.53 -19.19
CA ARG A 178 45.26 41.40 -18.81
C ARG A 178 44.46 42.69 -19.03
N GLY A 179 44.98 43.85 -18.62
CA GLY A 179 44.30 45.13 -18.80
C GLY A 179 44.09 45.52 -20.27
N GLU A 180 45.11 45.29 -21.11
CA GLU A 180 45.04 45.55 -22.55
C GLU A 180 44.14 44.55 -23.27
N LEU A 181 44.19 43.27 -22.90
CA LEU A 181 43.30 42.23 -23.44
C LEU A 181 41.84 42.52 -23.11
N ILE A 182 41.52 42.94 -21.88
CA ILE A 182 40.18 43.39 -21.52
C ILE A 182 39.72 44.52 -22.44
N ARG A 183 40.56 45.54 -22.68
CA ARG A 183 40.22 46.68 -23.55
C ARG A 183 39.99 46.25 -25.01
N ILE A 184 40.83 45.36 -25.54
CA ILE A 184 40.72 44.84 -26.91
C ILE A 184 39.43 44.03 -27.06
N PHE A 185 39.20 43.06 -26.18
CA PHE A 185 38.03 42.19 -26.27
C PHE A 185 36.72 42.90 -25.95
N ASP A 186 36.72 43.88 -25.05
CA ASP A 186 35.58 44.77 -24.83
C ASP A 186 35.23 45.57 -26.09
N GLY A 187 36.24 46.07 -26.81
CA GLY A 187 36.06 46.73 -28.10
C GLY A 187 35.52 45.81 -29.19
N TYR A 188 36.00 44.56 -29.23
CA TYR A 188 35.55 43.51 -30.14
C TYR A 188 34.09 43.11 -29.87
N ILE A 189 33.73 42.84 -28.61
CA ILE A 189 32.36 42.57 -28.18
C ILE A 189 31.45 43.75 -28.56
N ALA A 190 31.87 44.98 -28.29
CA ALA A 190 31.11 46.17 -28.66
C ALA A 190 30.95 46.33 -30.18
N ARG A 191 31.92 45.88 -30.99
CA ARG A 191 31.76 45.82 -32.46
C ARG A 191 30.70 44.80 -32.83
N LEU A 192 30.78 43.57 -32.32
CA LEU A 192 29.77 42.53 -32.62
C LEU A 192 28.36 42.94 -32.19
N GLN A 193 28.20 43.58 -31.02
CA GLN A 193 26.91 44.16 -30.59
C GLN A 193 26.38 45.20 -31.60
N ARG A 194 27.26 46.08 -32.13
CA ARG A 194 26.86 47.05 -33.18
C ARG A 194 26.43 46.38 -34.49
N LEU A 195 27.00 45.22 -34.82
CA LEU A 195 26.58 44.43 -35.99
C LEU A 195 25.23 43.73 -35.77
N GLY A 196 24.72 43.69 -34.52
CA GLY A 196 23.45 43.06 -34.18
C GLY A 196 23.58 41.70 -33.50
N VAL A 197 24.79 41.29 -33.10
CA VAL A 197 24.99 40.10 -32.27
C VAL A 197 24.48 40.38 -30.85
N ARG A 198 23.52 39.58 -30.39
CA ARG A 198 22.82 39.76 -29.11
C ARG A 198 23.30 38.81 -28.01
N GLY A 199 24.18 37.87 -28.33
CA GLY A 199 24.73 36.96 -27.34
C GLY A 199 26.05 36.32 -27.75
N PHE A 200 26.70 35.71 -26.78
CA PHE A 200 28.01 35.11 -26.93
C PHE A 200 28.04 33.73 -26.28
N ARG A 201 28.46 32.71 -27.04
CA ARG A 201 28.96 31.44 -26.47
C ARG A 201 30.45 31.64 -26.25
N CYS A 202 30.91 31.51 -25.01
CA CYS A 202 32.31 31.78 -24.67
C CYS A 202 33.08 30.46 -24.66
N ASP A 203 33.95 30.29 -25.65
CA ASP A 203 34.77 29.09 -25.85
C ASP A 203 35.71 28.85 -24.67
N ALA A 204 35.75 27.61 -24.19
CA ALA A 204 36.57 27.17 -23.07
C ALA A 204 36.67 28.22 -21.94
N ALA A 205 35.53 28.77 -21.51
CA ALA A 205 35.47 29.97 -20.67
C ALA A 205 36.26 29.85 -19.36
N TYR A 206 36.42 28.62 -18.86
CA TYR A 206 37.23 28.31 -17.67
C TYR A 206 38.73 28.57 -17.83
N LYS A 207 39.24 28.67 -19.06
CA LYS A 207 40.63 29.04 -19.35
C LYS A 207 40.92 30.54 -19.21
N VAL A 208 39.89 31.37 -19.05
CA VAL A 208 40.02 32.81 -18.86
C VAL A 208 39.61 33.16 -17.42
N PRO A 209 40.40 33.98 -16.70
CA PRO A 209 40.13 34.28 -15.30
C PRO A 209 38.72 34.90 -15.05
N PRO A 210 37.99 34.49 -13.99
CA PRO A 210 36.65 35.00 -13.70
C PRO A 210 36.53 36.52 -13.51
N ASP A 211 37.60 37.20 -13.07
CA ASP A 211 37.61 38.67 -12.94
C ASP A 211 37.63 39.37 -14.30
N VAL A 212 38.29 38.80 -15.30
CA VAL A 212 38.26 39.28 -16.69
C VAL A 212 36.83 39.19 -17.23
N TRP A 213 36.19 38.03 -17.09
CA TRP A 213 34.81 37.84 -17.52
C TRP A 213 33.84 38.82 -16.85
N ARG A 214 33.99 39.06 -15.54
CA ARG A 214 33.14 40.01 -14.81
C ARG A 214 33.19 41.41 -15.42
N VAL A 215 34.38 41.88 -15.78
CA VAL A 215 34.56 43.19 -16.41
C VAL A 215 33.94 43.22 -17.81
N LEU A 216 34.23 42.22 -18.65
CA LEU A 216 33.72 42.16 -20.03
C LEU A 216 32.19 42.05 -20.08
N ILE A 217 31.61 41.15 -19.29
CA ILE A 217 30.15 40.95 -19.23
C ILE A 217 29.46 42.21 -18.70
N GLN A 218 30.00 42.82 -17.64
CA GLN A 218 29.43 44.06 -17.09
C GLN A 218 29.47 45.19 -18.11
N ALA A 219 30.59 45.38 -18.82
CA ALA A 219 30.71 46.42 -19.84
C ALA A 219 29.77 46.18 -21.02
N ALA A 220 29.67 44.94 -21.51
CA ALA A 220 28.74 44.56 -22.58
C ALA A 220 27.27 44.81 -22.18
N LYS A 221 26.86 44.40 -20.98
CA LYS A 221 25.50 44.59 -20.46
C LYS A 221 25.17 46.04 -20.13
N GLN A 222 26.17 46.87 -19.80
CA GLN A 222 25.97 48.31 -19.67
C GLN A 222 25.64 48.98 -21.01
N ARG A 223 26.17 48.46 -22.12
CA ARG A 223 25.82 48.94 -23.47
C ARG A 223 24.48 48.40 -23.93
N GLU A 224 24.22 47.13 -23.67
CA GLU A 224 23.00 46.44 -24.07
C GLU A 224 22.60 45.42 -23.00
N ALA A 225 21.62 45.79 -22.16
CA ALA A 225 21.27 45.06 -20.94
C ALA A 225 20.85 43.60 -21.18
N ASP A 226 20.26 43.33 -22.35
CA ASP A 226 19.74 42.02 -22.72
C ASP A 226 20.78 41.13 -23.41
N THR A 227 22.05 41.55 -23.50
CA THR A 227 23.10 40.71 -24.09
C THR A 227 23.33 39.45 -23.26
N LEU A 228 23.21 38.28 -23.91
CA LEU A 228 23.31 36.98 -23.27
C LEU A 228 24.74 36.43 -23.36
N PHE A 229 25.33 36.05 -22.24
CA PHE A 229 26.62 35.34 -22.18
C PHE A 229 26.42 33.91 -21.69
N ALA A 230 26.82 32.93 -22.50
CA ALA A 230 26.77 31.51 -22.19
C ALA A 230 28.20 30.94 -22.11
N ALA A 231 28.63 30.52 -20.93
CA ALA A 231 29.97 29.98 -20.70
C ALA A 231 30.04 28.51 -21.12
N GLU A 232 31.01 28.17 -21.96
CA GLU A 232 31.41 26.78 -22.12
C GLU A 232 32.28 26.33 -20.96
N THR A 233 31.76 25.40 -20.17
CA THR A 233 32.45 24.81 -19.02
C THR A 233 32.66 23.30 -19.21
N LEU A 234 32.83 22.88 -20.47
CA LEU A 234 33.02 21.49 -20.83
C LEU A 234 34.48 21.08 -20.60
N GLY A 235 34.68 19.93 -19.95
CA GLY A 235 36.01 19.37 -19.69
C GLY A 235 36.81 20.05 -18.58
N CYS A 236 36.20 20.93 -17.77
CA CYS A 236 36.84 21.53 -16.60
C CYS A 236 36.41 20.88 -15.28
N THR A 237 37.14 21.19 -14.20
CA THR A 237 36.78 20.77 -12.85
C THR A 237 35.53 21.51 -12.35
N PHE A 238 34.89 20.96 -11.32
CA PHE A 238 33.70 21.59 -10.74
C PHE A 238 34.01 22.99 -10.17
N GLU A 239 35.15 23.13 -9.51
CA GLU A 239 35.61 24.37 -8.90
C GLU A 239 35.85 25.46 -9.96
N GLU A 240 36.41 25.09 -11.11
CA GLU A 240 36.56 25.98 -12.26
C GLU A 240 35.19 26.38 -12.82
N ALA A 241 34.28 25.43 -13.05
CA ALA A 241 32.93 25.74 -13.54
C ALA A 241 32.18 26.70 -12.60
N GLN A 242 32.26 26.48 -11.28
CA GLN A 242 31.63 27.34 -10.28
C GLN A 242 32.25 28.75 -10.26
N ALA A 243 33.58 28.85 -10.33
CA ALA A 243 34.28 30.12 -10.36
C ALA A 243 33.95 30.92 -11.63
N THR A 244 33.93 30.25 -12.79
CA THR A 244 33.56 30.84 -14.07
C THR A 244 32.10 31.31 -14.05
N ALA A 245 31.16 30.48 -13.60
CA ALA A 245 29.74 30.85 -13.49
C ALA A 245 29.54 32.11 -12.63
N GLY A 246 30.27 32.22 -11.51
CA GLY A 246 30.26 33.37 -10.60
C GLY A 246 30.82 34.68 -11.19
N ALA A 247 31.26 34.68 -12.45
CA ALA A 247 31.70 35.88 -13.16
C ALA A 247 30.56 36.72 -13.76
N GLY A 248 29.30 36.24 -13.70
CA GLY A 248 28.13 36.98 -14.18
C GLY A 248 27.56 36.49 -15.52
N PHE A 249 27.94 35.27 -15.94
CA PHE A 249 27.34 34.58 -17.08
C PHE A 249 25.83 34.37 -16.87
N ASP A 250 25.08 34.42 -17.97
CA ASP A 250 23.64 34.15 -17.97
C ASP A 250 23.34 32.67 -18.00
N TYR A 251 24.18 31.90 -18.70
CA TYR A 251 24.01 30.45 -18.85
C TYR A 251 25.35 29.70 -18.82
N LEU A 252 25.31 28.43 -18.47
CA LEU A 252 26.42 27.47 -18.60
C LEU A 252 26.06 26.34 -19.55
N PHE A 253 26.96 25.95 -20.45
CA PHE A 253 26.82 24.68 -21.16
C PHE A 253 27.16 23.53 -20.22
N ASN A 254 26.19 22.63 -20.01
CA ASN A 254 26.37 21.48 -19.14
C ASN A 254 26.75 20.22 -19.90
N SER A 255 27.10 19.18 -19.16
CA SER A 255 27.61 17.93 -19.72
C SER A 255 26.49 16.93 -20.07
N PHE A 256 25.23 17.35 -20.25
CA PHE A 256 24.11 16.43 -20.52
C PHE A 256 24.37 15.47 -21.69
N ALA A 257 25.06 15.93 -22.74
CA ALA A 257 25.32 15.13 -23.94
C ALA A 257 26.13 13.84 -23.68
N TRP A 258 26.91 13.78 -22.59
CA TRP A 258 27.63 12.58 -22.16
C TRP A 258 26.90 11.79 -21.08
N TRP A 259 25.77 12.31 -20.59
CA TRP A 259 25.02 11.65 -19.55
C TRP A 259 24.25 10.45 -20.09
N ASN A 260 24.48 9.30 -19.45
CA ASN A 260 23.81 8.03 -19.71
C ASN A 260 22.42 7.93 -19.06
N LEU A 261 21.89 9.04 -18.53
CA LEU A 261 20.60 9.15 -17.83
C LEU A 261 20.49 8.35 -16.50
N LYS A 262 21.59 7.73 -16.07
CA LYS A 262 21.67 6.86 -14.89
C LYS A 262 22.70 7.31 -13.85
N ALA A 263 23.86 7.78 -14.28
CA ALA A 263 24.90 8.21 -13.37
C ALA A 263 24.47 9.46 -12.58
N PRO A 264 24.83 9.61 -11.30
CA PRO A 264 24.37 10.73 -10.48
C PRO A 264 25.03 12.07 -10.86
N TRP A 265 26.23 12.03 -11.46
CA TRP A 265 27.08 13.20 -11.68
C TRP A 265 26.39 14.35 -12.43
N ALA A 266 25.49 14.07 -13.38
CA ALA A 266 24.84 15.13 -14.16
C ALA A 266 23.83 15.93 -13.33
N LEU A 267 23.12 15.25 -12.41
CA LEU A 267 22.18 15.89 -11.50
C LEU A 267 22.91 16.56 -10.34
N GLU A 268 24.02 15.99 -9.87
CA GLU A 268 24.90 16.64 -8.89
C GLU A 268 25.54 17.91 -9.45
N GLN A 269 26.02 17.87 -10.69
CA GLN A 269 26.53 19.03 -11.41
C GLN A 269 25.43 20.09 -11.56
N TYR A 270 24.24 19.70 -12.02
CA TYR A 270 23.07 20.58 -12.15
C TYR A 270 22.71 21.25 -10.82
N GLU A 271 22.53 20.47 -9.76
CA GLU A 271 22.06 20.97 -8.46
C GLU A 271 23.07 21.94 -7.81
N ARG A 272 24.37 21.67 -7.94
CA ARG A 272 25.39 22.54 -7.37
C ARG A 272 25.58 23.83 -8.19
N LEU A 273 25.36 23.81 -9.50
CA LEU A 273 25.57 24.98 -10.38
C LEU A 273 24.31 25.84 -10.60
N ARG A 274 23.09 25.28 -10.49
CA ARG A 274 21.84 26.02 -10.76
C ARG A 274 21.63 27.25 -9.86
N VAL A 275 22.23 27.24 -8.66
CA VAL A 275 22.19 28.37 -7.72
C VAL A 275 23.16 29.51 -8.11
N VAL A 276 24.06 29.26 -9.06
CA VAL A 276 25.03 30.23 -9.58
C VAL A 276 24.57 30.79 -10.92
N ALA A 277 24.26 29.93 -11.89
CA ALA A 277 23.70 30.31 -13.19
C ALA A 277 22.88 29.15 -13.80
N PRO A 278 21.79 29.45 -14.54
CA PRO A 278 21.06 28.46 -15.35
C PRO A 278 21.95 27.73 -16.36
N SER A 279 21.52 26.56 -16.84
CA SER A 279 22.28 25.81 -17.84
C SER A 279 21.60 25.70 -19.22
N ILE A 280 22.38 25.34 -20.23
CA ILE A 280 21.99 24.96 -21.59
C ILE A 280 22.46 23.51 -21.81
N ALA A 281 21.52 22.63 -22.13
CA ALA A 281 21.80 21.25 -22.53
C ALA A 281 21.76 21.10 -24.05
N PHE A 282 22.37 20.04 -24.59
CA PHE A 282 22.36 19.75 -26.02
C PHE A 282 22.39 18.23 -26.25
N PRO A 283 21.77 17.72 -27.33
CA PRO A 283 21.80 16.30 -27.63
C PRO A 283 23.17 15.84 -28.14
N GLU A 284 23.84 16.73 -28.88
CA GLU A 284 25.22 16.70 -29.36
C GLU A 284 25.64 18.15 -29.67
N ASN A 285 26.93 18.41 -29.81
CA ASN A 285 27.45 19.69 -30.30
C ASN A 285 28.29 19.47 -31.58
N HIS A 286 28.92 20.53 -32.09
CA HIS A 286 29.68 20.45 -33.34
C HIS A 286 31.05 19.75 -33.19
N ASP A 287 31.62 19.67 -31.99
CA ASP A 287 32.91 19.02 -31.70
C ASP A 287 32.77 17.52 -31.40
N MET A 288 31.54 17.02 -31.34
CA MET A 288 31.24 15.62 -31.07
C MET A 288 31.09 14.82 -32.37
N SER A 289 31.33 13.51 -32.27
CA SER A 289 30.80 12.57 -33.25
C SER A 289 29.28 12.69 -33.30
N ARG A 290 28.71 12.59 -34.51
CA ARG A 290 27.26 12.67 -34.69
C ARG A 290 26.59 11.48 -34.04
N LEU A 291 25.59 11.71 -33.20
CA LEU A 291 24.84 10.69 -32.52
C LEU A 291 24.21 9.69 -33.50
N ALA A 292 23.76 10.17 -34.67
CA ALA A 292 23.22 9.31 -35.72
C ALA A 292 24.25 8.31 -36.27
N ALA A 293 25.55 8.62 -36.24
CA ALA A 293 26.61 7.71 -36.67
C ALA A 293 26.73 6.50 -35.74
N ASP A 294 26.54 6.71 -34.45
CA ASP A 294 26.72 5.70 -33.40
C ASP A 294 25.47 4.86 -33.14
N ILE A 295 24.31 5.24 -33.69
CA ILE A 295 23.05 4.48 -33.54
C ILE A 295 22.97 3.37 -34.61
N PRO A 296 22.91 2.08 -34.20
CA PRO A 296 22.67 0.98 -35.11
C PRO A 296 21.19 0.93 -35.55
N GLY A 297 20.93 0.54 -36.80
CA GLY A 297 19.57 0.33 -37.34
C GLY A 297 19.20 1.22 -38.52
N GLY A 298 17.96 1.08 -39.00
CA GLY A 298 17.41 1.85 -40.11
C GLY A 298 16.96 3.27 -39.73
N ALA A 299 16.61 4.07 -40.74
CA ALA A 299 16.28 5.49 -40.59
C ALA A 299 15.24 5.79 -39.48
N GLU A 300 14.21 4.95 -39.33
CA GLU A 300 13.17 5.13 -38.32
C GLU A 300 13.69 5.00 -36.87
N SER A 301 14.52 3.99 -36.59
CA SER A 301 15.14 3.80 -35.26
C SER A 301 16.06 4.96 -34.89
N VAL A 302 16.85 5.43 -35.87
CA VAL A 302 17.74 6.58 -35.69
C VAL A 302 16.90 7.84 -35.43
N ALA A 303 15.86 8.09 -36.23
CA ALA A 303 14.94 9.22 -36.05
C ALA A 303 14.33 9.21 -34.64
N GLN A 304 13.86 8.06 -34.15
CA GLN A 304 13.26 7.94 -32.82
C GLN A 304 14.25 8.27 -31.69
N ARG A 305 15.50 7.80 -31.79
CA ARG A 305 16.56 8.12 -30.82
C ARG A 305 16.95 9.60 -30.86
N LEU A 306 17.01 10.20 -32.05
CA LEU A 306 17.28 11.63 -32.20
C LEU A 306 16.16 12.50 -31.61
N LYS A 307 14.90 12.19 -31.89
CA LYS A 307 13.71 12.84 -31.30
C LYS A 307 13.79 12.84 -29.77
N THR A 308 13.98 11.64 -29.22
CA THR A 308 14.06 11.41 -27.77
C THR A 308 15.20 12.20 -27.13
N ARG A 309 16.41 12.12 -27.69
CA ARG A 309 17.58 12.78 -27.11
C ARG A 309 17.42 14.30 -27.13
N TYR A 310 16.86 14.86 -28.20
CA TYR A 310 16.57 16.29 -28.27
C TYR A 310 15.55 16.74 -27.22
N ALA A 311 14.45 16.01 -27.08
CA ALA A 311 13.42 16.32 -26.09
C ALA A 311 13.94 16.21 -24.64
N LEU A 312 14.77 15.21 -24.33
CA LEU A 312 15.44 15.12 -23.03
C LEU A 312 16.37 16.33 -22.79
N SER A 313 17.18 16.73 -23.77
CA SER A 313 18.01 17.93 -23.66
C SER A 313 17.16 19.19 -23.45
N ALA A 314 16.07 19.33 -24.20
CA ALA A 314 15.17 20.49 -24.13
C ALA A 314 14.54 20.68 -22.74
N PHE A 315 14.22 19.58 -22.04
CA PHE A 315 13.57 19.62 -20.73
C PHE A 315 14.51 19.36 -19.54
N PHE A 316 15.79 19.06 -19.77
CA PHE A 316 16.79 18.93 -18.69
C PHE A 316 17.26 20.29 -18.15
N SER A 317 17.34 21.30 -19.02
CA SER A 317 17.90 22.63 -18.71
C SER A 317 16.96 23.76 -19.08
N ALA A 318 17.17 24.95 -18.51
CA ALA A 318 16.47 26.17 -18.90
C ALA A 318 16.66 26.47 -20.39
N GLY A 319 17.86 26.28 -20.93
CA GLY A 319 18.14 26.39 -22.37
C GLY A 319 18.44 25.06 -23.08
N VAL A 320 18.38 25.07 -24.41
CA VAL A 320 18.76 23.94 -25.28
C VAL A 320 19.54 24.41 -26.51
N LEU A 321 20.53 23.64 -26.96
CA LEU A 321 21.24 23.86 -28.23
C LEU A 321 21.12 22.62 -29.15
N MET A 322 20.99 22.83 -30.46
CA MET A 322 21.02 21.77 -31.48
C MET A 322 21.88 22.18 -32.69
N PRO A 323 22.86 21.35 -33.14
CA PRO A 323 23.63 21.64 -34.34
C PRO A 323 22.91 21.26 -35.63
N ILE A 324 23.15 22.05 -36.67
CA ILE A 324 22.69 21.78 -38.04
C ILE A 324 23.06 20.37 -38.48
N GLY A 325 22.11 19.68 -39.10
CA GLY A 325 22.26 18.30 -39.54
C GLY A 325 21.74 17.28 -38.53
N TYR A 326 21.52 17.68 -37.27
CA TYR A 326 20.93 16.79 -36.27
C TYR A 326 19.52 16.37 -36.67
N GLU A 327 18.72 17.32 -37.14
CA GLU A 327 17.33 17.11 -37.55
C GLU A 327 17.21 16.17 -38.78
N TRP A 328 18.28 16.06 -39.55
CA TRP A 328 18.36 15.17 -40.71
C TRP A 328 19.17 13.90 -40.43
N GLY A 329 19.64 13.69 -39.20
CA GLY A 329 20.41 12.50 -38.82
C GLY A 329 21.74 12.37 -39.57
N TYR A 330 22.46 13.48 -39.79
CA TYR A 330 23.78 13.47 -40.38
C TYR A 330 24.71 12.54 -39.60
N ARG A 331 25.49 11.71 -40.31
CA ARG A 331 26.46 10.79 -39.71
C ARG A 331 27.89 11.33 -39.77
N ARG A 332 28.16 12.27 -40.69
CA ARG A 332 29.48 12.88 -40.81
C ARG A 332 29.68 13.91 -39.70
N ALA A 333 30.74 13.72 -38.90
CA ALA A 333 31.18 14.70 -37.91
C ALA A 333 31.51 16.03 -38.58
N LEU A 334 31.19 17.14 -37.91
CA LEU A 334 31.64 18.45 -38.35
C LEU A 334 33.09 18.63 -37.93
N HIS A 335 33.95 18.86 -38.91
CA HIS A 335 35.34 19.20 -38.68
C HIS A 335 35.57 20.68 -38.93
N VAL A 336 36.21 21.37 -37.98
CA VAL A 336 36.45 22.83 -38.01
C VAL A 336 37.44 23.28 -39.10
N VAL A 337 38.04 22.34 -39.83
CA VAL A 337 38.91 22.60 -41.00
C VAL A 337 38.33 22.03 -42.29
N GLU A 338 37.86 20.78 -42.24
CA GLU A 338 37.62 19.95 -43.45
C GLU A 338 36.17 19.99 -43.92
N THR A 339 35.25 20.45 -43.07
CA THR A 339 33.85 20.61 -43.48
C THR A 339 33.75 21.64 -44.58
N THR A 340 32.94 21.34 -45.58
CA THR A 340 32.59 22.23 -46.68
C THR A 340 31.09 22.13 -46.97
N PRO A 341 30.50 23.03 -47.78
CA PRO A 341 29.09 22.89 -48.14
C PRO A 341 28.74 21.56 -48.81
N GLY A 342 29.69 20.96 -49.54
CA GLY A 342 29.55 19.61 -50.11
C GLY A 342 29.58 18.47 -49.09
N SER A 343 29.80 18.78 -47.80
CA SER A 343 29.69 17.82 -46.70
C SER A 343 28.25 17.65 -46.21
N ARG A 344 27.29 18.43 -46.71
CA ARG A 344 25.86 18.22 -46.46
C ARG A 344 25.44 16.85 -46.99
N GLU A 345 24.69 16.13 -46.17
CA GLU A 345 24.14 14.84 -46.53
C GLU A 345 22.74 15.05 -47.10
N HIS A 346 22.58 14.79 -48.39
CA HIS A 346 21.29 14.74 -49.08
C HIS A 346 20.94 13.25 -49.19
N ASP A 347 19.77 12.81 -48.71
CA ASP A 347 19.30 11.40 -48.68
C ASP A 347 19.63 10.55 -47.44
N THR A 348 19.62 11.14 -46.24
CA THR A 348 19.71 10.37 -44.99
C THR A 348 18.46 9.53 -44.69
N GLY A 349 17.32 9.85 -45.33
CA GLY A 349 16.02 9.23 -45.08
C GLY A 349 15.39 9.60 -43.73
N ILE A 350 15.96 10.60 -43.04
CA ILE A 350 15.57 11.03 -41.70
C ILE A 350 15.24 12.53 -41.75
N ASP A 351 14.08 12.91 -41.24
CA ASP A 351 13.73 14.30 -40.96
C ASP A 351 12.86 14.36 -39.69
N ILE A 352 13.40 14.94 -38.62
CA ILE A 352 12.71 15.11 -37.34
C ILE A 352 12.32 16.58 -37.08
N SER A 353 12.41 17.45 -38.09
CA SER A 353 12.15 18.89 -38.00
C SER A 353 10.79 19.20 -37.36
N GLY A 354 9.72 18.51 -37.79
CA GLY A 354 8.38 18.71 -37.22
C GLY A 354 8.30 18.40 -35.72
N TYR A 355 9.01 17.37 -35.27
CA TYR A 355 9.07 17.02 -33.85
C TYR A 355 9.89 18.04 -33.05
N VAL A 356 11.00 18.53 -33.62
CA VAL A 356 11.80 19.62 -33.03
C VAL A 356 10.96 20.88 -32.85
N THR A 357 10.19 21.29 -33.86
CA THR A 357 9.22 22.40 -33.76
C THR A 357 8.25 22.19 -32.61
N ALA A 358 7.65 20.99 -32.51
CA ALA A 358 6.65 20.71 -31.49
C ALA A 358 7.24 20.70 -30.07
N ILE A 359 8.46 20.19 -29.88
CA ILE A 359 9.18 20.23 -28.60
C ILE A 359 9.54 21.66 -28.20
N ASN A 360 10.01 22.48 -29.14
CA ASN A 360 10.33 23.88 -28.85
C ASN A 360 9.09 24.70 -28.49
N ALA A 361 7.97 24.49 -29.20
CA ALA A 361 6.70 25.11 -28.87
C ALA A 361 6.19 24.69 -27.48
N LEU A 362 6.30 23.39 -27.16
CA LEU A 362 5.90 22.88 -25.85
C LEU A 362 6.77 23.48 -24.73
N LYS A 363 8.10 23.48 -24.90
CA LYS A 363 9.03 24.08 -23.94
C LYS A 363 8.69 25.54 -23.70
N ALA A 364 8.44 26.33 -24.74
CA ALA A 364 8.06 27.75 -24.60
C ALA A 364 6.76 27.94 -23.79
N SER A 365 5.80 27.01 -23.91
CA SER A 365 4.50 27.13 -23.21
C SER A 365 4.51 26.78 -21.72
N ILE A 366 5.59 26.18 -21.19
CA ILE A 366 5.64 25.67 -19.81
C ILE A 366 6.61 26.51 -18.96
N PRO A 367 6.15 27.23 -17.91
CA PRO A 367 7.02 28.06 -17.08
C PRO A 367 8.19 27.30 -16.46
N ALA A 368 7.92 26.14 -15.84
CA ALA A 368 8.94 25.28 -15.24
C ALA A 368 9.96 24.72 -16.27
N ALA A 369 9.65 24.81 -17.57
CA ALA A 369 10.56 24.39 -18.63
C ALA A 369 11.62 25.46 -19.01
N ASN A 370 11.42 26.71 -18.58
CA ASN A 370 12.21 27.87 -19.00
C ASN A 370 13.08 28.47 -17.88
N VAL A 371 13.00 27.92 -16.67
CA VAL A 371 13.78 28.36 -15.50
C VAL A 371 14.57 27.22 -14.90
N GLU A 372 15.64 27.54 -14.18
CA GLU A 372 16.50 26.55 -13.52
C GLU A 372 16.04 26.30 -12.07
N GLY A 373 14.97 25.52 -11.91
CA GLY A 373 14.46 25.14 -10.59
C GLY A 373 15.03 23.82 -10.08
N ALA A 374 14.46 23.29 -9.00
CA ALA A 374 14.97 22.05 -8.39
C ALA A 374 14.71 20.88 -9.32
N GLN A 375 15.77 20.15 -9.68
CA GLN A 375 15.68 18.99 -10.55
C GLN A 375 16.14 17.74 -9.82
N MET A 376 15.32 16.70 -9.90
CA MET A 376 15.58 15.44 -9.20
C MET A 376 15.13 14.26 -10.04
N ARG A 377 15.84 13.14 -9.88
CA ARG A 377 15.40 11.89 -10.46
C ARG A 377 14.41 11.22 -9.53
N LEU A 378 13.17 11.06 -9.99
CA LEU A 378 12.15 10.30 -9.29
C LEU A 378 12.28 8.80 -9.51
N SER A 379 12.95 8.34 -10.57
CA SER A 379 13.29 6.92 -10.78
C SER A 379 14.54 6.50 -9.99
N ALA A 380 14.65 5.22 -9.65
CA ALA A 380 15.87 4.65 -9.06
C ALA A 380 17.02 4.62 -10.09
N PRO A 381 18.30 4.66 -9.67
CA PRO A 381 19.44 4.63 -10.61
C PRO A 381 19.48 3.41 -11.54
N ASP A 382 19.02 2.27 -11.04
CA ASP A 382 18.95 0.98 -11.71
C ASP A 382 17.60 0.70 -12.38
N ALA A 383 16.65 1.64 -12.30
CA ALA A 383 15.35 1.49 -12.94
C ALA A 383 15.51 1.33 -14.47
N PRO A 384 14.65 0.51 -15.10
CA PRO A 384 14.67 0.31 -16.56
C PRO A 384 14.11 1.53 -17.33
N PHE A 385 13.62 2.55 -16.63
CA PHE A 385 13.20 3.85 -17.16
C PHE A 385 13.77 4.99 -16.32
N THR A 386 13.84 6.18 -16.90
CA THR A 386 14.28 7.42 -16.24
C THR A 386 13.08 8.34 -16.04
N ALA A 387 12.81 8.73 -14.79
CA ALA A 387 11.85 9.76 -14.42
C ALA A 387 12.55 10.99 -13.84
N LEU A 388 12.45 12.14 -14.52
CA LEU A 388 13.09 13.39 -14.10
C LEU A 388 12.04 14.46 -13.83
N PHE A 389 12.06 15.00 -12.61
CA PHE A 389 11.13 16.02 -12.16
C PHE A 389 11.85 17.33 -11.93
N ARG A 390 11.30 18.41 -12.47
CA ARG A 390 11.84 19.76 -12.32
C ARG A 390 10.75 20.75 -11.96
N THR A 391 10.94 21.51 -10.89
CA THR A 391 10.04 22.58 -10.45
C THR A 391 10.46 23.93 -11.03
N ASP A 392 9.57 24.92 -10.98
CA ASP A 392 9.87 26.32 -11.33
C ASP A 392 10.57 27.12 -10.22
N THR A 393 10.64 26.58 -9.00
CA THR A 393 11.33 27.19 -7.85
C THR A 393 12.39 26.26 -7.25
N GLY A 394 13.10 26.74 -6.23
CA GLY A 394 14.14 26.00 -5.51
C GLY A 394 13.66 24.82 -4.67
N HIS A 395 12.35 24.67 -4.44
CA HIS A 395 11.77 23.62 -3.61
C HIS A 395 10.31 23.29 -4.01
N PRO A 396 9.86 22.02 -3.97
CA PRO A 396 8.48 21.66 -4.33
C PRO A 396 7.39 22.39 -3.53
N ALA A 397 7.61 22.66 -2.24
CA ALA A 397 6.65 23.36 -1.38
C ALA A 397 6.38 24.85 -1.75
N SER A 398 7.29 25.45 -2.52
CA SER A 398 7.14 26.81 -3.06
C SER A 398 6.81 26.82 -4.55
N ALA A 399 6.75 25.66 -5.20
CA ALA A 399 6.56 25.56 -6.63
C ALA A 399 5.14 25.95 -7.04
N HIS A 400 5.04 26.66 -8.16
CA HIS A 400 3.75 26.97 -8.79
C HIS A 400 3.49 26.04 -9.97
N SER A 401 4.55 25.62 -10.67
CA SER A 401 4.52 24.70 -11.82
C SER A 401 5.70 23.72 -11.80
N ALA A 402 5.55 22.56 -12.45
CA ALA A 402 6.63 21.59 -12.63
C ALA A 402 6.48 20.74 -13.90
N THR A 403 7.59 20.16 -14.38
CA THR A 403 7.65 19.18 -15.47
C THR A 403 8.16 17.83 -14.99
N LEU A 404 7.58 16.73 -15.47
CA LEU A 404 8.03 15.37 -15.25
C LEU A 404 8.28 14.67 -16.60
N LEU A 405 9.53 14.28 -16.86
CA LEU A 405 9.91 13.47 -18.01
C LEU A 405 9.96 12.00 -17.64
N LEU A 406 9.38 11.13 -18.48
CA LEU A 406 9.47 9.68 -18.37
C LEU A 406 10.10 9.12 -19.64
N PHE A 407 11.22 8.42 -19.53
CA PHE A 407 11.91 7.86 -20.70
C PHE A 407 12.28 6.40 -20.50
N ASN A 408 11.96 5.55 -21.49
CA ASN A 408 12.41 4.17 -21.52
C ASN A 408 13.65 4.01 -22.43
N PRO A 409 14.88 3.94 -21.88
CA PRO A 409 16.09 3.69 -22.66
C PRO A 409 16.21 2.26 -23.19
N SER A 410 15.44 1.30 -22.65
CA SER A 410 15.57 -0.12 -22.96
C SER A 410 14.87 -0.51 -24.28
N ASP A 411 15.16 -1.72 -24.75
CA ASP A 411 14.57 -2.28 -25.97
C ASP A 411 13.28 -3.07 -25.70
N VAL A 412 12.75 -3.02 -24.47
CA VAL A 412 11.50 -3.68 -24.06
C VAL A 412 10.54 -2.68 -23.39
N PRO A 413 9.20 -2.86 -23.49
CA PRO A 413 8.26 -2.02 -22.76
C PRO A 413 8.49 -2.08 -21.24
N VAL A 414 8.35 -0.95 -20.57
CA VAL A 414 8.59 -0.80 -19.13
C VAL A 414 7.32 -0.29 -18.44
N PRO A 415 6.74 -1.04 -17.49
CA PRO A 415 5.62 -0.55 -16.71
C PRO A 415 6.07 0.53 -15.70
N VAL A 416 5.35 1.65 -15.68
CA VAL A 416 5.59 2.80 -14.79
C VAL A 416 4.35 3.05 -13.93
N ASP A 417 4.55 3.08 -12.61
CA ASP A 417 3.52 3.44 -11.63
C ASP A 417 3.49 4.97 -11.42
N ALA A 418 2.46 5.62 -11.98
CA ALA A 418 2.26 7.06 -11.85
C ALA A 418 2.10 7.52 -10.39
N GLY A 419 1.43 6.72 -9.55
CA GLY A 419 1.17 7.05 -8.15
C GLY A 419 2.46 7.19 -7.34
N ARG A 420 3.43 6.30 -7.57
CA ARG A 420 4.75 6.35 -6.92
C ARG A 420 5.57 7.57 -7.30
N LEU A 421 5.42 8.05 -8.52
CA LEU A 421 6.11 9.25 -8.98
C LEU A 421 5.43 10.52 -8.43
N ILE A 422 4.09 10.58 -8.43
CA ILE A 422 3.33 11.69 -7.84
C ILE A 422 3.63 11.83 -6.34
N GLU A 423 3.69 10.71 -5.59
CA GLU A 423 4.10 10.70 -4.18
C GLU A 423 5.44 11.42 -3.96
N ARG A 424 6.44 11.15 -4.81
CA ARG A 424 7.78 11.74 -4.71
C ARG A 424 7.85 13.23 -5.07
N THR A 425 6.77 13.82 -5.59
CA THR A 425 6.66 15.26 -5.87
C THR A 425 6.20 16.09 -4.66
N GLY A 426 5.75 15.45 -3.57
CA GLY A 426 5.42 16.13 -2.31
C GLY A 426 3.96 16.59 -2.15
N GLY A 427 3.05 16.21 -3.05
CA GLY A 427 1.60 16.29 -2.84
C GLY A 427 0.95 17.68 -2.89
N GLN A 428 1.70 18.73 -3.21
CA GLN A 428 1.19 20.10 -3.37
C GLN A 428 0.85 20.46 -4.83
N LEU A 429 1.31 19.65 -5.77
CA LEU A 429 1.16 19.84 -7.21
C LEU A 429 0.21 18.76 -7.77
N GLY A 430 -0.72 19.17 -8.62
CA GLY A 430 -1.69 18.30 -9.26
C GLY A 430 -2.87 19.09 -9.84
N PRO A 431 -3.51 18.62 -10.92
CA PRO A 431 -3.27 17.37 -11.65
C PRO A 431 -2.00 17.40 -12.53
N PHE A 432 -1.61 16.24 -13.08
CA PHE A 432 -0.51 16.10 -14.05
C PHE A 432 -1.09 15.78 -15.43
N ASP A 433 -0.76 16.61 -16.42
CA ASP A 433 -1.26 16.50 -17.78
C ASP A 433 -0.14 16.06 -18.73
N ASP A 434 -0.37 15.01 -19.52
CA ASP A 434 0.53 14.59 -20.58
C ASP A 434 0.41 15.52 -21.79
N ARG A 435 1.53 16.12 -22.15
CA ARG A 435 1.65 17.11 -23.21
C ARG A 435 2.64 16.68 -24.29
N THR A 436 3.02 15.41 -24.32
CA THR A 436 4.00 14.86 -25.26
C THR A 436 3.56 15.09 -26.71
N PRO A 437 4.39 15.73 -27.57
CA PRO A 437 4.06 15.88 -28.97
C PRO A 437 4.03 14.54 -29.72
N ASP A 438 3.18 14.46 -30.74
CA ASP A 438 2.98 13.29 -31.61
C ASP A 438 2.58 11.99 -30.86
N ALA A 439 2.11 12.10 -29.62
CA ALA A 439 1.64 10.98 -28.81
C ALA A 439 0.26 11.27 -28.21
N GLU A 440 -0.58 10.23 -28.12
CA GLU A 440 -1.84 10.32 -27.40
C GLU A 440 -1.57 10.51 -25.89
N PRO A 441 -2.21 11.51 -25.23
CA PRO A 441 -2.01 11.77 -23.82
C PRO A 441 -2.33 10.55 -22.95
N ILE A 442 -1.40 10.17 -22.07
CA ILE A 442 -1.62 9.11 -21.10
C ILE A 442 -2.25 9.67 -19.82
N ALA A 443 -3.06 8.86 -19.16
CA ALA A 443 -3.55 9.18 -17.83
C ALA A 443 -2.42 9.10 -16.80
N PHE A 444 -2.11 10.21 -16.14
CA PHE A 444 -1.09 10.28 -15.09
C PHE A 444 -1.69 10.64 -13.73
N HIS A 445 -2.40 9.69 -13.12
CA HIS A 445 -2.97 9.81 -11.78
C HIS A 445 -2.68 8.54 -10.96
N PRO A 446 -2.79 8.60 -9.63
CA PRO A 446 -2.64 7.40 -8.81
C PRO A 446 -3.56 6.27 -9.30
N GLY A 447 -3.00 5.08 -9.50
CA GLY A 447 -3.71 3.90 -10.01
C GLY A 447 -3.76 3.75 -11.54
N ALA A 448 -3.20 4.68 -12.32
CA ALA A 448 -3.02 4.49 -13.76
C ALA A 448 -1.85 3.55 -14.04
N SER A 449 -2.04 2.59 -14.97
CA SER A 449 -0.98 1.72 -15.48
C SER A 449 -0.42 2.31 -16.76
N ILE A 450 0.88 2.60 -16.79
CA ILE A 450 1.56 3.17 -17.96
C ILE A 450 2.57 2.15 -18.45
N ASP A 451 2.37 1.63 -19.65
CA ASP A 451 3.38 0.80 -20.33
C ASP A 451 4.21 1.70 -21.25
N LEU A 452 5.37 2.13 -20.77
CA LEU A 452 6.27 2.99 -21.52
C LEU A 452 7.04 2.14 -22.54
N LEU A 453 6.74 2.29 -23.83
CA LEU A 453 7.31 1.50 -24.93
C LEU A 453 8.83 1.71 -25.09
N PRO A 454 9.56 0.78 -25.75
CA PRO A 454 10.99 0.94 -26.02
C PRO A 454 11.31 2.27 -26.70
N GLY A 455 12.20 3.07 -26.13
CA GLY A 455 12.55 4.38 -26.68
C GLY A 455 11.45 5.44 -26.58
N GLU A 456 10.38 5.19 -25.81
CA GLU A 456 9.29 6.15 -25.61
C GLU A 456 9.65 7.19 -24.53
N LEU A 457 9.34 8.45 -24.84
CA LEU A 457 9.46 9.59 -23.94
C LEU A 457 8.06 10.19 -23.71
N ARG A 458 7.76 10.54 -22.45
CA ARG A 458 6.55 11.28 -22.07
C ARG A 458 6.90 12.52 -21.27
N ILE A 459 6.20 13.63 -21.53
CA ILE A 459 6.41 14.96 -20.95
C ILE A 459 5.11 15.38 -20.25
N LEU A 460 5.13 15.33 -18.92
CA LEU A 460 3.99 15.63 -18.07
C LEU A 460 4.17 17.00 -17.40
N VAL A 461 3.09 17.77 -17.25
CA VAL A 461 3.10 19.14 -16.67
C VAL A 461 2.12 19.23 -15.51
N THR A 462 2.43 19.98 -14.47
CA THR A 462 1.55 20.16 -13.31
C THR A 462 1.62 21.58 -12.71
N GLU A 463 0.59 21.95 -11.94
CA GLU A 463 0.46 23.21 -11.21
C GLU A 463 0.02 23.01 -9.75
N ARG A 464 0.07 24.06 -8.93
CA ARG A 464 -0.33 24.01 -7.51
C ARG A 464 -1.81 23.70 -7.30
N ALA A 465 -2.11 22.72 -6.45
CA ALA A 465 -3.47 22.28 -6.14
C ALA A 465 -4.29 23.35 -5.39
N LYS A 466 -5.58 23.52 -5.73
CA LYS A 466 -6.53 24.42 -5.05
C LYS A 466 -7.26 23.69 -3.92
N VAL A 467 -7.33 24.28 -2.72
CA VAL A 467 -8.03 23.70 -1.54
C VAL A 467 -9.47 24.22 -1.44
N ALA A 468 -10.45 23.35 -1.18
CA ALA A 468 -11.85 23.72 -0.97
C ALA A 468 -12.10 24.26 0.46
N ALA A 469 -13.00 25.24 0.61
CA ALA A 469 -13.34 25.82 1.92
C ALA A 469 -14.31 24.91 2.71
N PRO A 470 -14.15 24.77 4.04
CA PRO A 470 -15.03 23.96 4.88
C PRO A 470 -16.42 24.62 5.11
N PRO A 471 -17.47 23.84 5.46
CA PRO A 471 -18.81 24.35 5.76
C PRO A 471 -18.86 25.17 7.08
N PRO A 472 -19.87 26.06 7.26
CA PRO A 472 -19.96 26.94 8.43
C PRO A 472 -20.29 26.17 9.73
N ALA A 473 -19.56 26.47 10.80
CA ALA A 473 -19.70 25.82 12.11
C ALA A 473 -20.95 26.28 12.90
N THR A 474 -21.56 25.36 13.67
CA THR A 474 -22.67 25.61 14.61
C THR A 474 -22.20 26.28 15.92
N VAL A 475 -23.14 26.85 16.71
CA VAL A 475 -22.84 27.51 18.00
C VAL A 475 -22.23 26.49 19.00
N PRO A 476 -21.02 26.74 19.56
CA PRO A 476 -20.36 25.79 20.45
C PRO A 476 -21.15 25.54 21.75
N GLN A 477 -21.42 24.27 22.10
CA GLN A 477 -22.13 23.87 23.33
C GLN A 477 -21.22 23.30 24.43
N GLY A 478 -19.90 23.19 24.20
CA GLY A 478 -18.96 22.59 25.16
C GLY A 478 -19.16 21.09 25.44
N LYS A 479 -20.01 20.42 24.64
CA LYS A 479 -20.15 18.95 24.63
C LYS A 479 -18.88 18.31 24.05
N GLY A 480 -18.51 17.12 24.52
CA GLY A 480 -17.33 16.40 24.04
C GLY A 480 -16.01 16.87 24.66
N ARG A 481 -16.05 17.55 25.82
CA ARG A 481 -14.84 18.06 26.49
C ARG A 481 -13.94 16.95 27.02
N VAL A 482 -14.53 15.91 27.62
CA VAL A 482 -13.79 14.69 27.94
C VAL A 482 -13.66 13.89 26.65
N VAL A 483 -12.43 13.65 26.21
CA VAL A 483 -12.10 12.89 25.00
C VAL A 483 -12.19 11.41 25.33
N ILE A 484 -12.81 10.64 24.43
CA ILE A 484 -12.88 9.18 24.48
C ILE A 484 -12.45 8.69 23.10
N GLU A 485 -11.29 8.04 23.02
CA GLU A 485 -10.73 7.53 21.77
C GLU A 485 -10.04 6.16 21.97
N ALA A 486 -9.53 5.59 20.87
CA ALA A 486 -8.85 4.29 20.86
C ALA A 486 -9.60 3.17 21.60
N VAL A 487 -10.93 3.11 21.41
CA VAL A 487 -11.81 2.14 22.05
C VAL A 487 -11.51 0.74 21.52
N THR A 488 -11.34 -0.23 22.42
CA THR A 488 -11.12 -1.64 22.09
C THR A 488 -11.90 -2.55 23.02
N PRO A 489 -12.48 -3.66 22.54
CA PRO A 489 -12.46 -4.12 21.15
C PRO A 489 -13.47 -3.36 20.28
N GLU A 490 -13.04 -2.90 19.11
CA GLU A 490 -13.88 -2.23 18.12
C GLU A 490 -13.49 -2.72 16.72
N ILE A 491 -14.45 -3.26 15.97
CA ILE A 491 -14.19 -3.83 14.64
C ILE A 491 -14.86 -2.96 13.56
N ASP A 492 -14.06 -2.52 12.59
CA ASP A 492 -14.50 -1.69 11.44
C ASP A 492 -15.24 -0.40 11.83
N GLY A 493 -14.82 0.29 12.88
CA GLY A 493 -15.50 1.50 13.34
C GLY A 493 -16.82 1.21 14.07
N GLY A 494 -16.90 0.06 14.76
CA GLY A 494 -18.10 -0.45 15.45
C GLY A 494 -19.21 -0.95 14.52
N ARG A 495 -18.93 -1.16 13.23
CA ARG A 495 -19.91 -1.73 12.29
C ARG A 495 -20.02 -3.25 12.36
N SER A 496 -18.98 -3.91 12.86
CA SER A 496 -18.90 -5.38 12.91
C SER A 496 -18.91 -5.86 14.36
N PRO A 497 -19.64 -6.95 14.67
CA PRO A 497 -19.73 -7.46 16.03
C PRO A 497 -18.45 -8.14 16.50
N VAL A 498 -18.10 -7.88 17.75
CA VAL A 498 -17.18 -8.73 18.51
C VAL A 498 -17.90 -10.00 18.95
N LYS A 499 -17.23 -11.15 18.92
CA LYS A 499 -17.82 -12.45 19.23
C LYS A 499 -17.24 -13.06 20.48
N ARG A 500 -18.13 -13.55 21.32
CA ARG A 500 -17.84 -14.18 22.60
C ARG A 500 -18.74 -15.40 22.80
N VAL A 501 -18.56 -16.09 23.91
CA VAL A 501 -19.53 -17.09 24.37
C VAL A 501 -20.18 -16.64 25.68
N VAL A 502 -21.39 -17.15 25.96
CA VAL A 502 -22.08 -16.90 27.22
C VAL A 502 -21.21 -17.31 28.41
N GLY A 503 -21.20 -16.50 29.47
CA GLY A 503 -20.39 -16.67 30.68
C GLY A 503 -19.08 -15.87 30.66
N GLU A 504 -18.68 -15.32 29.52
CA GLU A 504 -17.46 -14.52 29.43
C GLU A 504 -17.64 -13.08 29.90
N GLN A 505 -16.51 -12.47 30.28
CA GLN A 505 -16.37 -11.04 30.51
C GLN A 505 -15.81 -10.37 29.24
N VAL A 506 -16.46 -9.32 28.77
CA VAL A 506 -15.92 -8.46 27.71
C VAL A 506 -15.05 -7.40 28.35
N ARG A 507 -13.73 -7.51 28.21
CA ARG A 507 -12.79 -6.43 28.58
C ARG A 507 -12.93 -5.31 27.55
N VAL A 508 -13.16 -4.08 28.03
CA VAL A 508 -13.23 -2.87 27.23
C VAL A 508 -12.16 -1.91 27.71
N GLU A 509 -11.48 -1.26 26.79
CA GLU A 509 -10.46 -0.26 27.07
C GLU A 509 -10.64 0.95 26.15
N ALA A 510 -10.20 2.12 26.62
CA ALA A 510 -10.21 3.36 25.84
C ALA A 510 -9.19 4.34 26.40
N ASP A 511 -8.76 5.29 25.58
CA ASP A 511 -7.98 6.43 26.00
C ASP A 511 -8.97 7.54 26.38
N ILE A 512 -8.93 7.96 27.65
CA ILE A 512 -9.90 8.89 28.23
C ILE A 512 -9.16 9.98 28.99
N PHE A 513 -9.27 11.21 28.49
CA PHE A 513 -8.60 12.39 29.04
C PHE A 513 -9.41 13.68 28.82
N SER A 514 -9.00 14.76 29.46
CA SER A 514 -9.62 16.09 29.33
C SER A 514 -8.52 17.16 29.48
N ASP A 515 -8.76 18.36 28.97
CA ASP A 515 -7.95 19.52 29.34
C ASP A 515 -8.05 19.82 30.86
N GLY A 516 -7.01 20.41 31.43
CA GLY A 516 -6.94 20.79 32.85
C GLY A 516 -6.24 19.76 33.76
N HIS A 517 -6.53 19.81 35.06
CA HIS A 517 -5.91 18.96 36.09
C HIS A 517 -6.93 18.25 36.99
N GLU A 518 -8.19 18.20 36.58
CA GLU A 518 -9.27 17.62 37.37
C GLU A 518 -9.28 16.10 37.25
N ILE A 519 -9.85 15.44 38.26
CA ILE A 519 -10.07 14.00 38.22
C ILE A 519 -11.24 13.72 37.27
N ILE A 520 -11.04 12.75 36.39
CA ILE A 520 -12.06 12.20 35.49
C ILE A 520 -12.46 10.80 35.94
N ASN A 521 -13.62 10.35 35.50
CA ASN A 521 -14.13 9.00 35.75
C ASN A 521 -14.89 8.49 34.52
N ALA A 522 -15.01 7.18 34.39
CA ALA A 522 -15.59 6.55 33.21
C ALA A 522 -16.33 5.25 33.54
N ALA A 523 -17.30 4.90 32.69
CA ALA A 523 -18.05 3.67 32.78
C ALA A 523 -18.43 3.11 31.40
N ILE A 524 -18.49 1.79 31.32
CA ILE A 524 -19.05 1.05 30.20
C ILE A 524 -20.56 1.01 30.37
N LEU A 525 -21.30 1.35 29.32
CA LEU A 525 -22.72 1.08 29.22
C LEU A 525 -22.93 -0.13 28.32
N SER A 526 -23.65 -1.16 28.78
CA SER A 526 -24.00 -2.34 28.00
C SER A 526 -25.48 -2.71 28.10
N ARG A 527 -26.05 -3.33 27.07
CA ARG A 527 -27.41 -3.91 27.09
C ARG A 527 -27.60 -4.96 26.00
N VAL A 528 -28.67 -5.74 26.09
CA VAL A 528 -29.13 -6.56 24.96
C VAL A 528 -29.84 -5.65 23.95
N VAL A 529 -29.58 -5.88 22.66
CA VAL A 529 -30.19 -5.10 21.57
C VAL A 529 -31.71 -5.21 21.66
N GLY A 530 -32.38 -4.05 21.67
CA GLY A 530 -33.84 -3.94 21.82
C GLY A 530 -34.32 -3.62 23.24
N GLU A 531 -33.47 -3.75 24.27
CA GLU A 531 -33.83 -3.37 25.65
C GLU A 531 -33.63 -1.87 25.89
N GLU A 532 -34.48 -1.26 26.72
CA GLU A 532 -34.40 0.19 26.99
C GLU A 532 -33.33 0.54 28.04
N THR A 533 -33.10 -0.36 29.01
CA THR A 533 -32.25 -0.08 30.17
C THR A 533 -30.78 -0.44 29.90
N TRP A 534 -29.88 0.50 30.17
CA TRP A 534 -28.43 0.26 30.13
C TRP A 534 -27.93 -0.23 31.49
N ARG A 535 -27.18 -1.34 31.46
CA ARG A 535 -26.29 -1.72 32.56
C ARG A 535 -25.06 -0.82 32.53
N ARG A 536 -24.55 -0.45 33.70
CA ARG A 536 -23.36 0.39 33.85
C ARG A 536 -22.30 -0.33 34.68
N ASP A 537 -21.12 -0.55 34.12
CA ASP A 537 -19.98 -1.17 34.80
C ASP A 537 -18.78 -0.18 34.80
N PRO A 538 -18.07 0.00 35.92
CA PRO A 538 -17.04 1.03 36.05
C PRO A 538 -15.78 0.73 35.23
N MET A 539 -15.07 1.78 34.81
CA MET A 539 -13.71 1.68 34.28
C MET A 539 -12.70 2.19 35.31
N VAL A 540 -11.48 1.66 35.24
CA VAL A 540 -10.35 2.04 36.08
C VAL A 540 -9.21 2.57 35.22
N PHE A 541 -8.52 3.60 35.72
CA PHE A 541 -7.29 4.09 35.12
C PHE A 541 -6.20 3.00 35.20
N VAL A 542 -5.49 2.79 34.09
CA VAL A 542 -4.39 1.83 33.96
C VAL A 542 -3.06 2.59 34.00
N ASP A 543 -2.74 3.29 32.92
CA ASP A 543 -1.56 4.14 32.76
C ASP A 543 -1.76 5.10 31.57
N ASN A 544 -1.02 6.21 31.50
CA ASN A 544 -1.01 7.14 30.35
C ASN A 544 -2.39 7.39 29.69
N ASP A 545 -3.37 7.80 30.50
CA ASP A 545 -4.78 8.04 30.09
C ASP A 545 -5.53 6.83 29.52
N ARG A 546 -4.98 5.62 29.61
CA ARG A 546 -5.63 4.35 29.30
C ARG A 546 -6.54 3.95 30.45
N TRP A 547 -7.79 3.62 30.12
CA TRP A 547 -8.78 3.10 31.05
C TRP A 547 -9.24 1.71 30.62
N ALA A 548 -9.57 0.86 31.59
CA ALA A 548 -10.07 -0.49 31.35
C ALA A 548 -11.24 -0.85 32.27
N GLY A 549 -12.18 -1.63 31.77
CA GLY A 549 -13.27 -2.21 32.55
C GLY A 549 -13.77 -3.50 31.91
N HIS A 550 -14.77 -4.13 32.50
CA HIS A 550 -15.40 -5.30 31.90
C HIS A 550 -16.89 -5.40 32.22
N PHE A 551 -17.64 -6.09 31.37
CA PHE A 551 -19.04 -6.44 31.64
C PHE A 551 -19.33 -7.91 31.27
N PRO A 552 -20.25 -8.60 31.99
CA PRO A 552 -20.56 -10.01 31.76
C PRO A 552 -21.56 -10.23 30.62
N LEU A 553 -21.42 -11.36 29.93
CA LEU A 553 -22.40 -11.88 28.97
C LEU A 553 -23.22 -13.01 29.60
N GLU A 554 -24.42 -12.67 30.09
CA GLU A 554 -25.23 -13.56 30.94
C GLU A 554 -26.12 -14.55 30.16
N ARG A 555 -26.42 -14.28 28.89
CA ARG A 555 -27.28 -15.14 28.06
C ARG A 555 -26.90 -15.09 26.58
N ASN A 556 -27.35 -16.08 25.82
CA ASN A 556 -27.11 -16.14 24.38
C ASN A 556 -27.98 -15.09 23.68
N ALA A 557 -27.35 -14.00 23.22
CA ALA A 557 -28.03 -12.85 22.65
C ALA A 557 -27.05 -11.91 21.91
N ARG A 558 -27.61 -10.92 21.22
CA ARG A 558 -26.86 -9.77 20.69
C ARG A 558 -26.88 -8.63 21.70
N TYR A 559 -25.70 -8.16 22.06
CA TYR A 559 -25.45 -7.05 22.97
C TYR A 559 -24.94 -5.83 22.19
N GLU A 560 -25.02 -4.66 22.80
CA GLU A 560 -24.28 -3.47 22.39
C GLU A 560 -23.66 -2.79 23.61
N PHE A 561 -22.51 -2.14 23.42
CA PHE A 561 -21.87 -1.33 24.46
C PHE A 561 -21.34 0.01 23.94
N THR A 562 -21.14 0.95 24.86
CA THR A 562 -20.47 2.25 24.63
C THR A 562 -19.85 2.75 25.93
N ILE A 563 -19.15 3.88 25.90
CA ILE A 563 -18.43 4.44 27.05
C ILE A 563 -18.97 5.83 27.37
N GLU A 564 -19.18 6.11 28.65
CA GLU A 564 -19.37 7.45 29.18
C GLU A 564 -18.16 7.85 30.01
N ALA A 565 -17.72 9.10 29.87
CA ALA A 565 -16.68 9.69 30.69
C ALA A 565 -17.07 11.12 31.10
N TRP A 566 -16.68 11.51 32.31
CA TRP A 566 -17.06 12.79 32.90
C TRP A 566 -16.01 13.27 33.87
N ARG A 567 -16.07 14.56 34.21
CA ARG A 567 -15.26 15.14 35.29
C ARG A 567 -15.91 14.83 36.63
N ASP A 568 -15.12 14.30 37.55
CA ASP A 568 -15.54 13.99 38.92
C ASP A 568 -15.16 15.15 39.85
N GLY A 569 -16.11 16.07 40.02
CA GLY A 569 -15.94 17.26 40.85
C GLY A 569 -15.66 16.92 42.32
N PHE A 570 -16.36 15.92 42.87
CA PHE A 570 -16.19 15.51 44.26
C PHE A 570 -14.81 14.90 44.52
N SER A 571 -14.35 13.97 43.66
CA SER A 571 -13.01 13.38 43.82
C SER A 571 -11.90 14.41 43.61
N SER A 572 -12.09 15.37 42.68
CA SER A 572 -11.16 16.50 42.48
C SER A 572 -11.06 17.35 43.75
N TRP A 573 -12.20 17.72 44.34
CA TRP A 573 -12.29 18.47 45.58
C TRP A 573 -11.60 17.72 46.74
N VAL A 574 -11.85 16.42 46.91
CA VAL A 574 -11.20 15.61 47.95
C VAL A 574 -9.67 15.66 47.83
N ARG A 575 -9.13 15.43 46.62
CA ARG A 575 -7.68 15.43 46.37
C ARG A 575 -7.06 16.78 46.73
N ASP A 576 -7.67 17.86 46.28
CA ASP A 576 -7.10 19.20 46.44
C ASP A 576 -7.23 19.70 47.88
N THR A 577 -8.35 19.39 48.55
CA THR A 577 -8.57 19.69 49.98
C THR A 577 -7.57 18.94 50.87
N LEU A 578 -7.32 17.65 50.61
CA LEU A 578 -6.33 16.88 51.36
C LEU A 578 -4.91 17.46 51.20
N LYS A 579 -4.50 17.81 49.98
CA LYS A 579 -3.19 18.45 49.74
C LYS A 579 -3.05 19.78 50.49
N LYS A 580 -4.09 20.62 50.51
CA LYS A 580 -4.11 21.89 51.25
C LYS A 580 -4.02 21.67 52.76
N ARG A 581 -4.84 20.76 53.29
CA ARG A 581 -4.84 20.38 54.71
C ARG A 581 -3.47 19.86 55.16
N ASP A 582 -2.89 18.96 54.38
CA ASP A 582 -1.60 18.33 54.71
C ASP A 582 -0.43 19.33 54.59
N ALA A 583 -0.59 20.39 53.79
CA ALA A 583 0.32 21.53 53.73
C ALA A 583 0.08 22.59 54.84
N GLY A 584 -0.88 22.37 55.74
CA GLY A 584 -1.21 23.29 56.84
C GLY A 584 -1.98 24.55 56.40
N VAL A 585 -2.60 24.54 55.22
CA VAL A 585 -3.46 25.64 54.75
C VAL A 585 -4.83 25.53 55.43
N ASP A 586 -5.45 26.68 55.73
CA ASP A 586 -6.83 26.73 56.23
C ASP A 586 -7.81 26.23 55.14
N VAL A 587 -8.56 25.17 55.46
CA VAL A 587 -9.50 24.48 54.55
C VAL A 587 -10.97 24.70 54.92
N ARG A 588 -11.28 25.78 55.66
CA ARG A 588 -12.66 26.11 56.04
C ARG A 588 -13.57 26.31 54.82
N LEU A 589 -13.09 27.01 53.79
CA LEU A 589 -13.88 27.27 52.58
C LEU A 589 -14.15 25.98 51.80
N GLU A 590 -13.12 25.16 51.62
CA GLU A 590 -13.23 23.86 50.97
C GLU A 590 -14.23 22.97 51.71
N THR A 591 -14.28 23.02 53.04
CA THR A 591 -15.26 22.26 53.83
C THR A 591 -16.69 22.68 53.51
N ILE A 592 -16.95 23.97 53.24
CA ILE A 592 -18.26 24.47 52.82
C ILE A 592 -18.59 23.97 51.40
N GLU A 593 -17.64 24.06 50.46
CA GLU A 593 -17.79 23.53 49.09
C GLU A 593 -18.12 22.02 49.10
N GLY A 594 -17.49 21.25 49.99
CA GLY A 594 -17.76 19.82 50.15
C GLY A 594 -19.20 19.50 50.56
N VAL A 595 -19.84 20.34 51.38
CA VAL A 595 -21.24 20.18 51.77
C VAL A 595 -22.16 20.46 50.57
N GLU A 596 -21.85 21.48 49.77
CA GLU A 596 -22.62 21.81 48.55
C GLU A 596 -22.57 20.64 47.54
N LEU A 597 -21.41 20.02 47.35
CA LEU A 597 -21.27 18.84 46.49
C LEU A 597 -22.10 17.64 46.98
N ILE A 598 -22.27 17.48 48.30
CA ILE A 598 -23.13 16.43 48.88
C ILE A 598 -24.60 16.75 48.66
N GLN A 599 -25.00 18.02 48.74
CA GLN A 599 -26.37 18.46 48.47
C GLN A 599 -26.75 18.16 47.01
N ILE A 600 -25.85 18.47 46.05
CA ILE A 600 -26.04 18.13 44.64
C ILE A 600 -26.18 16.61 44.46
N ALA A 601 -25.35 15.82 45.15
CA ALA A 601 -25.46 14.35 45.09
C ALA A 601 -26.79 13.84 45.67
N GLU A 602 -27.34 14.48 46.69
CA GLU A 602 -28.65 14.15 47.27
C GLU A 602 -29.82 14.45 46.33
N ASP A 603 -29.76 15.59 45.64
CA ASP A 603 -30.75 15.98 44.63
C ASP A 603 -30.81 14.96 43.47
N LEU A 604 -29.68 14.38 43.11
CA LEU A 604 -29.55 13.36 42.05
C LEU A 604 -29.84 11.94 42.53
N ALA A 605 -29.77 11.67 43.83
CA ALA A 605 -29.97 10.34 44.40
C ALA A 605 -31.44 9.91 44.42
N SER A 606 -31.66 8.59 44.45
CA SER A 606 -32.99 8.00 44.59
C SER A 606 -32.99 6.80 45.55
N GLY A 607 -34.18 6.41 46.03
CA GLY A 607 -34.36 5.23 46.88
C GLY A 607 -33.58 5.30 48.20
N ALA A 608 -32.92 4.19 48.56
CA ALA A 608 -32.20 4.05 49.83
C ALA A 608 -31.01 4.99 49.97
N ASP A 609 -30.39 5.41 48.86
CA ASP A 609 -29.26 6.34 48.89
C ASP A 609 -29.69 7.74 49.27
N LYS A 610 -30.82 8.20 48.71
CA LYS A 610 -31.40 9.51 49.05
C LYS A 610 -31.67 9.61 50.55
N GLN A 611 -32.27 8.58 51.15
CA GLN A 611 -32.52 8.53 52.59
C GLN A 611 -31.23 8.59 53.42
N ARG A 612 -30.15 7.95 52.96
CA ARG A 612 -28.84 7.99 53.64
C ARG A 612 -28.18 9.36 53.50
N LEU A 613 -28.27 9.99 52.32
CA LEU A 613 -27.76 11.34 52.07
C LEU A 613 -28.55 12.41 52.85
N ASP A 614 -29.87 12.29 52.95
CA ASP A 614 -30.71 13.13 53.83
C ASP A 614 -30.24 13.05 55.30
N GLY A 615 -29.95 11.84 55.76
CA GLY A 615 -29.43 11.59 57.10
C GLY A 615 -28.05 12.23 57.31
N LEU A 616 -27.17 12.11 56.31
CA LEU A 616 -25.85 12.74 56.32
C LEU A 616 -25.96 14.25 56.37
N ILE A 617 -26.76 14.89 55.51
CA ILE A 617 -26.95 16.35 55.46
C ILE A 617 -27.45 16.87 56.82
N ARG A 618 -28.44 16.21 57.44
CA ARG A 618 -28.91 16.57 58.80
C ARG A 618 -27.79 16.48 59.85
N SER A 619 -26.94 15.47 59.76
CA SER A 619 -25.78 15.29 60.66
C SER A 619 -24.69 16.34 60.43
N LEU A 620 -24.48 16.80 59.18
CA LEU A 620 -23.53 17.87 58.86
C LEU A 620 -24.04 19.23 59.34
N ALA A 621 -25.34 19.51 59.19
CA ALA A 621 -25.99 20.75 59.63
C ALA A 621 -26.01 20.95 61.16
N ALA A 622 -25.78 19.90 61.95
CA ALA A 622 -25.68 19.97 63.40
C ALA A 622 -24.32 20.49 63.91
N GLU A 623 -23.31 20.58 63.04
CA GLU A 623 -21.96 21.04 63.36
C GLU A 623 -21.76 22.51 62.91
N PRO A 624 -20.80 23.27 63.48
CA PRO A 624 -20.48 24.60 63.01
C PRO A 624 -19.98 24.61 61.56
N GLU A 625 -20.46 25.57 60.76
CA GLU A 625 -20.15 25.71 59.34
C GLU A 625 -18.63 25.80 59.07
N GLY A 626 -18.14 24.93 58.18
CA GLY A 626 -16.73 24.83 57.82
C GLY A 626 -15.82 24.22 58.89
N SER A 627 -16.37 23.57 59.93
CA SER A 627 -15.57 22.97 61.00
C SER A 627 -14.81 21.70 60.56
N PRO A 628 -13.66 21.39 61.20
CA PRO A 628 -12.91 20.15 60.92
C PRO A 628 -13.73 18.86 61.10
N VAL A 629 -14.72 18.87 61.99
CA VAL A 629 -15.62 17.72 62.24
C VAL A 629 -16.49 17.41 61.02
N ILE A 630 -16.97 18.44 60.31
CA ILE A 630 -17.68 18.26 59.03
C ILE A 630 -16.76 17.57 58.02
N LEU A 631 -15.53 18.07 57.87
CA LEU A 631 -14.57 17.50 56.93
C LEU A 631 -14.26 16.03 57.23
N GLU A 632 -14.07 15.66 58.50
CA GLU A 632 -13.87 14.26 58.91
C GLU A 632 -15.08 13.37 58.56
N LYS A 633 -16.32 13.86 58.75
CA LYS A 633 -17.54 13.13 58.37
C LYS A 633 -17.66 12.95 56.86
N ILE A 634 -17.27 13.95 56.06
CA ILE A 634 -17.25 13.88 54.58
C ILE A 634 -16.21 12.87 54.10
N LEU A 635 -15.02 12.86 54.72
CA LEU A 635 -13.90 12.00 54.35
C LEU A 635 -14.01 10.56 54.88
N ALA A 636 -15.06 10.24 55.65
CA ALA A 636 -15.32 8.87 56.08
C ALA A 636 -15.51 7.95 54.85
N PRO A 637 -14.91 6.75 54.80
CA PRO A 637 -14.95 5.87 53.62
C PRO A 637 -16.36 5.56 53.11
N GLU A 638 -17.31 5.34 54.02
CA GLU A 638 -18.71 5.05 53.72
C GLU A 638 -19.42 6.26 53.10
N THR A 639 -19.13 7.46 53.61
CA THR A 639 -19.63 8.73 53.08
C THR A 639 -19.10 8.96 51.67
N MET A 640 -17.78 8.87 51.48
CA MET A 640 -17.16 9.08 50.17
C MET A 640 -17.70 8.12 49.11
N SER A 641 -17.89 6.85 49.47
CA SER A 641 -18.48 5.85 48.56
C SER A 641 -19.93 6.20 48.20
N LEU A 642 -20.74 6.63 49.18
CA LEU A 642 -22.14 7.02 48.98
C LEU A 642 -22.29 8.27 48.10
N VAL A 643 -21.41 9.26 48.29
CA VAL A 643 -21.42 10.49 47.49
C VAL A 643 -20.93 10.21 46.07
N ARG A 644 -19.80 9.52 45.89
CA ARG A 644 -19.23 9.22 44.55
C ARG A 644 -20.19 8.50 43.61
N ARG A 645 -21.00 7.56 44.12
CA ARG A 645 -21.99 6.83 43.30
C ARG A 645 -23.20 7.68 42.89
N ASN A 646 -23.45 8.80 43.57
CA ASN A 646 -24.56 9.72 43.31
C ASN A 646 -24.10 11.12 42.85
N ALA A 647 -22.79 11.36 42.72
CA ALA A 647 -22.22 12.65 42.36
C ALA A 647 -22.61 13.07 40.92
N GLU A 648 -22.66 14.37 40.70
CA GLU A 648 -22.91 14.94 39.38
C GLU A 648 -21.83 14.51 38.35
N ARG A 649 -22.28 14.19 37.14
CA ARG A 649 -21.40 13.85 36.00
C ARG A 649 -21.19 15.08 35.12
N VAL A 650 -20.25 15.93 35.50
CA VAL A 650 -19.98 17.21 34.83
C VAL A 650 -19.33 16.99 33.46
N ASN A 651 -19.82 17.71 32.45
CA ASN A 651 -19.35 17.62 31.05
C ASN A 651 -19.31 16.19 30.50
N LEU A 652 -20.34 15.38 30.82
CA LEU A 652 -20.43 14.00 30.34
C LEU A 652 -20.28 13.93 28.81
N SER A 653 -19.27 13.19 28.40
CA SER A 653 -19.03 12.77 27.03
C SER A 653 -19.43 11.32 26.86
N ARG A 654 -19.97 10.99 25.70
CA ARG A 654 -20.31 9.62 25.32
C ARG A 654 -19.60 9.27 24.03
N TYR A 655 -19.02 8.08 23.96
CA TYR A 655 -18.48 7.57 22.72
C TYR A 655 -19.63 7.42 21.70
N PRO A 656 -19.55 8.02 20.50
CA PRO A 656 -20.71 8.14 19.60
C PRO A 656 -21.13 6.82 18.96
N VAL A 657 -20.32 5.76 19.10
CA VAL A 657 -20.58 4.45 18.50
C VAL A 657 -21.11 3.48 19.55
N ASN A 658 -22.21 2.78 19.23
CA ASN A 658 -22.65 1.60 19.95
C ASN A 658 -21.99 0.38 19.29
N ILE A 659 -21.05 -0.25 19.99
CA ILE A 659 -20.28 -1.37 19.46
C ILE A 659 -21.08 -2.66 19.68
N PRO A 660 -21.39 -3.43 18.61
CA PRO A 660 -22.15 -4.66 18.72
C PRO A 660 -21.29 -5.82 19.25
N VAL A 661 -21.91 -6.70 20.04
CA VAL A 661 -21.30 -7.92 20.58
C VAL A 661 -22.27 -9.09 20.40
N ILE A 662 -21.78 -10.24 19.92
CA ILE A 662 -22.55 -11.49 19.84
C ILE A 662 -22.04 -12.44 20.92
N ALA A 663 -22.93 -12.85 21.81
CA ALA A 663 -22.66 -13.87 22.82
C ALA A 663 -23.32 -15.18 22.37
N ASP A 664 -22.57 -16.09 21.74
CA ASP A 664 -23.11 -17.39 21.32
C ASP A 664 -23.00 -18.45 22.43
N ARG A 665 -23.67 -19.59 22.26
CA ARG A 665 -23.44 -20.79 23.09
C ARG A 665 -22.05 -21.42 22.82
N LEU A 666 -21.55 -22.22 23.76
CA LEU A 666 -20.19 -22.80 23.70
C LEU A 666 -19.89 -23.57 22.40
N ALA A 667 -20.86 -24.30 21.84
CA ALA A 667 -20.68 -25.08 20.61
C ALA A 667 -20.21 -24.24 19.40
N ALA A 668 -20.52 -22.94 19.39
CA ALA A 668 -20.04 -22.01 18.37
C ALA A 668 -18.52 -21.83 18.42
N ARG A 669 -17.88 -22.05 19.58
CA ARG A 669 -16.43 -22.00 19.78
C ARG A 669 -15.78 -23.37 19.93
N PHE A 670 -16.46 -24.35 20.53
CA PHE A 670 -15.90 -25.65 20.82
C PHE A 670 -16.84 -26.77 20.39
N SER A 671 -16.49 -27.48 19.32
CA SER A 671 -17.23 -28.65 18.82
C SER A 671 -16.35 -29.54 17.94
N ALA A 672 -16.64 -30.83 17.90
CA ALA A 672 -16.08 -31.80 16.96
C ALA A 672 -17.15 -32.25 15.95
N TRP A 673 -16.83 -32.17 14.66
CA TRP A 673 -17.78 -32.39 13.55
C TRP A 673 -17.46 -33.68 12.79
N TYR A 674 -18.49 -34.45 12.45
CA TYR A 674 -18.38 -35.63 11.61
C TYR A 674 -19.36 -35.52 10.43
N GLU A 675 -18.83 -35.47 9.22
CA GLU A 675 -19.64 -35.37 7.99
C GLU A 675 -19.94 -36.75 7.44
N ILE A 676 -21.22 -37.02 7.15
CA ILE A 676 -21.68 -38.26 6.53
C ILE A 676 -22.66 -37.99 5.39
N PHE A 677 -22.76 -38.95 4.48
CA PHE A 677 -23.86 -39.05 3.50
C PHE A 677 -24.91 -40.02 4.05
N PRO A 678 -26.12 -39.55 4.44
CA PRO A 678 -27.18 -40.43 4.94
C PRO A 678 -27.51 -41.59 4.00
N ARG A 679 -27.46 -41.35 2.69
CA ARG A 679 -27.71 -42.36 1.64
C ARG A 679 -26.72 -43.52 1.63
N SER A 680 -25.54 -43.38 2.22
CA SER A 680 -24.51 -44.43 2.28
C SER A 680 -24.51 -45.20 3.61
N GLN A 681 -25.42 -44.89 4.53
CA GLN A 681 -25.40 -45.52 5.86
C GLN A 681 -26.13 -46.88 5.92
N SER A 682 -26.60 -47.39 4.77
CA SER A 682 -27.30 -48.68 4.66
C SER A 682 -26.41 -49.90 4.99
N GLY A 683 -25.09 -49.75 4.85
CA GLY A 683 -24.10 -50.84 4.89
C GLY A 683 -24.01 -51.64 3.58
N ASP A 684 -24.72 -51.25 2.54
CA ASP A 684 -24.78 -51.94 1.24
C ASP A 684 -24.63 -50.93 0.10
N PRO A 685 -23.60 -51.05 -0.77
CA PRO A 685 -23.36 -50.11 -1.86
C PRO A 685 -24.46 -50.13 -2.94
N ASN A 686 -25.38 -51.11 -2.91
CA ASN A 686 -26.49 -51.23 -3.86
C ASN A 686 -27.84 -50.81 -3.26
N ARG A 687 -27.88 -50.39 -1.98
CA ARG A 687 -29.10 -49.98 -1.30
C ARG A 687 -28.96 -48.57 -0.74
N HIS A 688 -29.88 -47.69 -1.12
CA HIS A 688 -29.95 -46.35 -0.54
C HIS A 688 -30.25 -46.42 0.97
N GLY A 689 -29.52 -45.63 1.75
CA GLY A 689 -29.72 -45.48 3.19
C GLY A 689 -30.93 -44.64 3.55
N THR A 690 -31.43 -44.84 4.76
CA THR A 690 -32.56 -44.10 5.36
C THR A 690 -32.12 -43.38 6.63
N PHE A 691 -32.94 -42.48 7.17
CA PHE A 691 -32.66 -41.90 8.49
C PHE A 691 -32.60 -42.96 9.61
N ALA A 692 -33.37 -44.06 9.50
CA ALA A 692 -33.27 -45.18 10.44
C ALA A 692 -31.91 -45.91 10.36
N ASP A 693 -31.27 -45.94 9.19
CA ASP A 693 -29.89 -46.44 9.05
C ASP A 693 -28.89 -45.52 9.75
N VAL A 694 -29.07 -44.20 9.64
CA VAL A 694 -28.24 -43.22 10.36
C VAL A 694 -28.41 -43.39 11.87
N ILE A 695 -29.64 -43.57 12.38
CA ILE A 695 -29.90 -43.80 13.81
C ILE A 695 -29.09 -45.01 14.32
N ARG A 696 -29.02 -46.10 13.55
CA ARG A 696 -28.24 -47.29 13.90
C ARG A 696 -26.73 -47.04 14.03
N ARG A 697 -26.19 -46.02 13.35
CA ARG A 697 -24.77 -45.63 13.40
C ARG A 697 -24.42 -44.71 14.57
N LEU A 698 -25.40 -44.04 15.20
CA LEU A 698 -25.15 -43.04 16.24
C LEU A 698 -24.31 -43.56 17.43
N PRO A 699 -24.46 -44.81 17.93
CA PRO A 699 -23.62 -45.32 19.01
C PRO A 699 -22.12 -45.33 18.65
N GLU A 700 -21.76 -45.77 17.44
CA GLU A 700 -20.38 -45.81 16.98
C GLU A 700 -19.81 -44.40 16.76
N ILE A 701 -20.61 -43.48 16.21
CA ILE A 701 -20.17 -42.09 16.02
C ILE A 701 -19.96 -41.40 17.37
N ARG A 702 -20.83 -41.70 18.35
CA ARG A 702 -20.69 -41.18 19.71
C ARG A 702 -19.44 -41.70 20.41
N GLU A 703 -19.04 -42.94 20.15
CA GLU A 703 -17.78 -43.53 20.64
C GLU A 703 -16.57 -42.73 20.11
N LEU A 704 -16.56 -42.36 18.82
CA LEU A 704 -15.53 -41.50 18.24
C LEU A 704 -15.44 -40.12 18.89
N GLY A 705 -16.49 -39.70 19.58
CA GLY A 705 -16.49 -38.51 20.42
C GLY A 705 -16.79 -37.21 19.68
N PHE A 706 -17.60 -37.27 18.63
CA PHE A 706 -18.12 -36.10 17.94
C PHE A 706 -19.32 -35.48 18.66
N ASP A 707 -19.54 -34.19 18.43
CA ASP A 707 -20.63 -33.39 19.01
C ASP A 707 -21.64 -32.95 17.94
N VAL A 708 -21.20 -32.84 16.67
CA VAL A 708 -22.04 -32.42 15.54
C VAL A 708 -21.97 -33.46 14.43
N LEU A 709 -23.13 -33.92 13.99
CA LEU A 709 -23.30 -34.78 12.82
C LEU A 709 -23.77 -33.92 11.64
N TYR A 710 -22.91 -33.76 10.65
CA TYR A 710 -23.14 -32.92 9.49
C TYR A 710 -23.59 -33.76 8.29
N PHE A 711 -24.72 -33.39 7.69
CA PHE A 711 -25.26 -34.01 6.49
C PHE A 711 -25.09 -33.09 5.29
N THR A 712 -24.60 -33.65 4.19
CA THR A 712 -24.84 -33.10 2.85
C THR A 712 -26.34 -32.92 2.57
N PRO A 713 -26.76 -32.20 1.52
CA PRO A 713 -28.18 -31.96 1.28
C PRO A 713 -29.03 -33.24 1.31
N ILE A 714 -30.15 -33.18 2.05
CA ILE A 714 -31.07 -34.30 2.30
C ILE A 714 -32.35 -34.21 1.45
N HIS A 715 -32.35 -33.34 0.44
CA HIS A 715 -33.50 -32.99 -0.37
C HIS A 715 -33.61 -33.87 -1.62
N PRO A 716 -34.78 -33.92 -2.30
CA PRO A 716 -34.92 -34.59 -3.60
C PRO A 716 -33.85 -34.15 -4.61
N ILE A 717 -33.37 -35.08 -5.44
CA ILE A 717 -32.29 -34.82 -6.41
C ILE A 717 -32.84 -34.82 -7.85
N GLY A 718 -32.46 -33.81 -8.64
CA GLY A 718 -32.87 -33.66 -10.04
C GLY A 718 -32.51 -34.86 -10.92
N LYS A 719 -33.32 -35.10 -11.96
CA LYS A 719 -33.13 -36.15 -12.97
C LYS A 719 -32.53 -35.57 -14.26
N THR A 720 -32.87 -34.33 -14.61
CA THR A 720 -32.35 -33.61 -15.79
C THR A 720 -30.88 -33.26 -15.61
N ASN A 721 -30.06 -33.58 -16.63
CA ASN A 721 -28.59 -33.39 -16.62
C ASN A 721 -27.86 -34.01 -15.41
N ARG A 722 -28.48 -34.99 -14.74
CA ARG A 722 -27.90 -35.66 -13.59
C ARG A 722 -26.51 -36.21 -13.91
N LYS A 723 -25.54 -35.88 -13.04
CA LYS A 723 -24.18 -36.43 -13.13
C LYS A 723 -24.15 -37.90 -12.69
N GLY A 724 -23.39 -38.72 -13.41
CA GLY A 724 -23.12 -40.11 -13.05
C GLY A 724 -21.90 -40.25 -12.15
N LYS A 725 -21.51 -41.51 -11.88
CA LYS A 725 -20.30 -41.84 -11.10
C LYS A 725 -19.06 -41.10 -11.61
N ASN A 726 -18.12 -40.80 -10.71
CA ASN A 726 -16.90 -40.04 -11.02
C ASN A 726 -17.14 -38.71 -11.76
N ASN A 727 -18.24 -38.01 -11.44
CA ASN A 727 -18.58 -36.70 -12.01
C ASN A 727 -18.76 -36.73 -13.54
N THR A 728 -19.21 -37.86 -14.09
CA THR A 728 -19.51 -38.00 -15.53
C THR A 728 -20.74 -37.19 -15.92
N LEU A 729 -20.73 -36.60 -17.11
CA LEU A 729 -21.82 -35.70 -17.59
C LEU A 729 -23.14 -36.42 -17.90
N LYS A 730 -23.13 -37.76 -17.99
CA LYS A 730 -24.32 -38.55 -18.31
C LYS A 730 -24.48 -39.68 -17.29
N ALA A 731 -25.46 -39.55 -16.42
CA ALA A 731 -25.87 -40.62 -15.52
C ALA A 731 -26.35 -41.87 -16.28
N GLN A 732 -25.98 -43.04 -15.77
CA GLN A 732 -26.52 -44.34 -16.17
C GLN A 732 -27.76 -44.69 -15.32
N PRO A 733 -28.61 -45.64 -15.78
CA PRO A 733 -29.69 -46.16 -14.95
C PRO A 733 -29.15 -46.67 -13.60
N GLY A 734 -29.70 -46.16 -12.49
CA GLY A 734 -29.27 -46.51 -11.14
C GLY A 734 -28.27 -45.52 -10.52
N ASP A 735 -27.72 -44.56 -11.27
CA ASP A 735 -26.89 -43.51 -10.69
C ASP A 735 -27.71 -42.55 -9.81
N VAL A 736 -27.24 -42.36 -8.59
CA VAL A 736 -27.92 -41.57 -7.55
C VAL A 736 -27.74 -40.05 -7.71
N GLY A 737 -26.79 -39.62 -8.54
CA GLY A 737 -26.53 -38.20 -8.80
C GLY A 737 -25.85 -37.45 -7.66
N SER A 738 -25.61 -36.15 -7.91
CA SER A 738 -25.07 -35.23 -6.92
C SER A 738 -26.14 -34.83 -5.90
N VAL A 739 -25.84 -34.97 -4.61
CA VAL A 739 -26.71 -34.46 -3.53
C VAL A 739 -26.95 -32.94 -3.62
N TYR A 740 -26.02 -32.21 -4.24
CA TYR A 740 -26.11 -30.77 -4.42
C TYR A 740 -27.02 -30.33 -5.58
N ALA A 741 -27.53 -31.27 -6.39
CA ALA A 741 -28.53 -31.01 -7.43
C ALA A 741 -29.95 -31.01 -6.85
N VAL A 742 -30.19 -30.10 -5.90
CA VAL A 742 -31.42 -30.01 -5.09
C VAL A 742 -32.63 -29.68 -5.96
N GLY A 743 -33.70 -30.45 -5.82
CA GLY A 743 -35.00 -30.23 -6.43
C GLY A 743 -35.41 -31.30 -7.41
N SER A 744 -36.63 -31.81 -7.27
CA SER A 744 -37.31 -32.63 -8.27
C SER A 744 -38.82 -32.31 -8.25
N GLU A 745 -39.61 -33.07 -9.01
CA GLU A 745 -41.08 -33.04 -8.91
C GLU A 745 -41.61 -33.39 -7.50
N GLU A 746 -40.80 -34.03 -6.66
CA GLU A 746 -41.15 -34.48 -5.31
C GLU A 746 -40.92 -33.40 -4.24
N GLY A 747 -40.23 -32.30 -4.59
CA GLY A 747 -40.03 -31.16 -3.69
C GLY A 747 -38.68 -30.45 -3.86
N GLY A 748 -38.50 -29.36 -3.11
CA GLY A 748 -37.30 -28.52 -3.08
C GLY A 748 -36.59 -28.54 -1.73
N HIS A 749 -36.06 -27.39 -1.31
CA HIS A 749 -35.28 -27.19 -0.08
C HIS A 749 -36.04 -27.43 1.24
N GLU A 750 -37.36 -27.51 1.21
CA GLU A 750 -38.21 -27.82 2.37
C GLU A 750 -38.55 -29.31 2.46
N ALA A 751 -38.26 -30.08 1.41
CA ALA A 751 -38.61 -31.49 1.33
C ALA A 751 -37.44 -32.39 1.74
N VAL A 752 -37.78 -33.59 2.21
CA VAL A 752 -36.85 -34.69 2.44
C VAL A 752 -36.85 -35.59 1.20
N HIS A 753 -35.67 -36.08 0.79
CA HIS A 753 -35.55 -37.04 -0.30
C HIS A 753 -36.38 -38.31 0.01
N PRO A 754 -37.28 -38.78 -0.87
CA PRO A 754 -38.20 -39.87 -0.54
C PRO A 754 -37.53 -41.16 -0.08
N GLU A 755 -36.37 -41.50 -0.66
CA GLU A 755 -35.59 -42.69 -0.25
C GLU A 755 -34.91 -42.55 1.13
N LEU A 756 -34.76 -41.33 1.67
CA LEU A 756 -34.25 -41.14 3.04
C LEU A 756 -35.34 -41.36 4.09
N GLY A 757 -36.60 -41.08 3.73
CA GLY A 757 -37.77 -41.16 4.59
C GLY A 757 -38.64 -39.92 4.51
N THR A 758 -39.35 -39.63 5.60
CA THR A 758 -40.27 -38.50 5.75
C THR A 758 -39.72 -37.43 6.69
N LEU A 759 -40.41 -36.29 6.79
CA LEU A 759 -40.09 -35.26 7.78
C LEU A 759 -40.24 -35.78 9.22
N GLU A 760 -41.13 -36.74 9.46
CA GLU A 760 -41.28 -37.36 10.79
C GLU A 760 -40.07 -38.25 11.12
N ASP A 761 -39.57 -39.02 10.15
CA ASP A 761 -38.35 -39.80 10.31
C ASP A 761 -37.14 -38.89 10.60
N PHE A 762 -37.10 -37.69 10.00
CA PHE A 762 -36.09 -36.69 10.32
C PHE A 762 -36.19 -36.21 11.78
N ARG A 763 -37.39 -35.92 12.30
CA ARG A 763 -37.57 -35.54 13.71
C ARG A 763 -37.13 -36.66 14.67
N GLN A 764 -37.41 -37.92 14.32
CA GLN A 764 -36.93 -39.07 15.08
C GLN A 764 -35.40 -39.14 15.10
N LEU A 765 -34.74 -38.87 13.97
CA LEU A 765 -33.28 -38.80 13.89
C LEU A 765 -32.70 -37.64 14.73
N VAL A 766 -33.33 -36.46 14.71
CA VAL A 766 -32.93 -35.33 15.59
C VAL A 766 -33.03 -35.74 17.06
N ALA A 767 -34.16 -36.32 17.48
CA ALA A 767 -34.36 -36.76 18.85
C ALA A 767 -33.34 -37.84 19.27
N ALA A 768 -33.06 -38.82 18.39
CA ALA A 768 -32.06 -39.85 18.64
C ALA A 768 -30.64 -39.26 18.75
N SER A 769 -30.27 -38.34 17.86
CA SER A 769 -28.97 -37.65 17.91
C SER A 769 -28.79 -36.90 19.24
N HIS A 770 -29.80 -36.14 19.68
CA HIS A 770 -29.76 -35.46 20.97
C HIS A 770 -29.66 -36.44 22.16
N ALA A 771 -30.34 -37.58 22.12
CA ALA A 771 -30.23 -38.61 23.16
C ALA A 771 -28.80 -39.19 23.26
N HIS A 772 -28.04 -39.18 22.16
CA HIS A 772 -26.62 -39.52 22.13
C HIS A 772 -25.68 -38.34 22.41
N GLY A 773 -26.21 -37.14 22.65
CA GLY A 773 -25.43 -35.92 22.91
C GLY A 773 -24.80 -35.30 21.66
N MET A 774 -25.41 -35.51 20.49
CA MET A 774 -24.98 -34.92 19.21
C MET A 774 -26.07 -34.03 18.62
N GLU A 775 -25.66 -32.93 17.99
CA GLU A 775 -26.53 -32.04 17.22
C GLU A 775 -26.43 -32.34 15.72
N ILE A 776 -27.51 -32.06 14.99
CA ILE A 776 -27.52 -32.20 13.52
C ILE A 776 -27.20 -30.86 12.87
N ALA A 777 -26.24 -30.89 11.94
CA ALA A 777 -25.99 -29.82 10.99
C ALA A 777 -26.48 -30.23 9.60
N ILE A 778 -27.28 -29.38 8.96
CA ILE A 778 -27.76 -29.60 7.60
C ILE A 778 -27.00 -28.68 6.65
N ASP A 779 -26.64 -29.18 5.48
CA ASP A 779 -26.17 -28.34 4.38
C ASP A 779 -27.27 -27.40 3.87
N PHE A 780 -26.94 -26.13 3.72
CA PHE A 780 -27.79 -25.13 3.08
C PHE A 780 -27.12 -24.63 1.80
N ALA A 781 -27.41 -25.31 0.69
CA ALA A 781 -26.90 -24.98 -0.64
C ALA A 781 -27.95 -24.24 -1.47
N ILE A 782 -27.75 -22.93 -1.66
CA ILE A 782 -28.68 -22.10 -2.44
C ILE A 782 -28.40 -22.27 -3.94
N GLN A 783 -29.01 -23.29 -4.53
CA GLN A 783 -28.97 -23.62 -5.95
C GLN A 783 -30.08 -24.63 -6.28
N CYS A 784 -30.44 -24.77 -7.55
CA CYS A 784 -31.56 -25.59 -7.97
C CYS A 784 -31.18 -26.49 -9.13
N SER A 785 -31.60 -27.75 -9.11
CA SER A 785 -31.62 -28.56 -10.32
C SER A 785 -32.60 -27.97 -11.35
N PRO A 786 -32.47 -28.33 -12.65
CA PRO A 786 -33.46 -27.92 -13.66
C PRO A 786 -34.89 -28.40 -13.37
N ASP A 787 -35.05 -29.40 -12.50
CA ASP A 787 -36.34 -29.97 -12.12
C ASP A 787 -36.93 -29.34 -10.85
N HIS A 788 -36.22 -28.43 -10.19
CA HIS A 788 -36.68 -27.79 -8.95
C HIS A 788 -38.00 -27.02 -9.17
N PRO A 789 -39.00 -27.11 -8.26
CA PRO A 789 -40.30 -26.44 -8.44
C PRO A 789 -40.21 -24.93 -8.72
N TRP A 790 -39.26 -24.25 -8.07
CA TRP A 790 -38.96 -22.83 -8.29
C TRP A 790 -38.66 -22.46 -9.75
N ILE A 791 -38.10 -23.36 -10.57
CA ILE A 791 -37.84 -23.06 -12.00
C ILE A 791 -39.14 -22.71 -12.73
N LYS A 792 -40.25 -23.37 -12.37
CA LYS A 792 -41.58 -23.13 -12.95
C LYS A 792 -42.37 -22.08 -12.18
N GLN A 793 -42.27 -22.08 -10.85
CA GLN A 793 -43.08 -21.24 -9.96
C GLN A 793 -42.54 -19.81 -9.87
N HIS A 794 -41.22 -19.65 -9.94
CA HIS A 794 -40.48 -18.39 -9.76
C HIS A 794 -39.41 -18.22 -10.83
N PRO A 795 -39.77 -18.17 -12.14
CA PRO A 795 -38.80 -18.00 -13.21
C PRO A 795 -37.97 -16.71 -13.05
N GLU A 796 -38.50 -15.68 -12.39
CA GLU A 796 -37.82 -14.42 -12.07
C GLU A 796 -36.64 -14.57 -11.09
N TRP A 797 -36.52 -15.69 -10.39
CA TRP A 797 -35.38 -16.00 -9.53
C TRP A 797 -34.18 -16.54 -10.30
N PHE A 798 -34.27 -16.73 -11.62
CA PHE A 798 -33.21 -17.35 -12.41
C PHE A 798 -32.80 -16.50 -13.61
N GLU A 799 -31.56 -16.70 -14.07
CA GLU A 799 -31.06 -16.05 -15.27
C GLU A 799 -31.37 -16.90 -16.51
N TRP A 800 -32.24 -16.35 -17.36
CA TRP A 800 -32.62 -16.94 -18.64
C TRP A 800 -31.83 -16.29 -19.77
N ARG A 801 -31.26 -17.11 -20.64
CA ARG A 801 -30.54 -16.63 -21.83
C ARG A 801 -31.55 -16.10 -22.87
N PRO A 802 -31.12 -15.25 -23.83
CA PRO A 802 -32.02 -14.70 -24.84
C PRO A 802 -32.74 -15.74 -25.72
N ASP A 803 -32.19 -16.97 -25.80
CA ASP A 803 -32.80 -18.09 -26.51
C ASP A 803 -33.81 -18.89 -25.66
N GLY A 804 -34.10 -18.44 -24.43
CA GLY A 804 -35.01 -19.09 -23.50
C GLY A 804 -34.40 -20.24 -22.70
N THR A 805 -33.09 -20.50 -22.83
CA THR A 805 -32.42 -21.55 -22.05
C THR A 805 -32.00 -21.04 -20.67
N LEU A 806 -32.11 -21.92 -19.67
CA LEU A 806 -31.67 -21.63 -18.31
C LEU A 806 -30.14 -21.70 -18.23
N LYS A 807 -29.51 -20.70 -17.60
CA LYS A 807 -28.06 -20.66 -17.42
C LYS A 807 -27.62 -21.62 -16.30
N PHE A 808 -26.62 -22.45 -16.55
CA PHE A 808 -26.05 -23.36 -15.55
C PHE A 808 -25.14 -22.63 -14.56
N ALA A 809 -24.95 -23.20 -13.37
CA ALA A 809 -23.97 -22.70 -12.42
C ALA A 809 -22.54 -23.07 -12.86
N GLU A 810 -21.61 -22.13 -12.67
CA GLU A 810 -20.19 -22.34 -12.93
C GLU A 810 -19.36 -21.76 -11.76
N ASN A 811 -18.28 -22.43 -11.40
CA ASN A 811 -17.21 -21.89 -10.57
C ASN A 811 -15.87 -22.17 -11.28
N PRO A 812 -15.44 -21.31 -12.22
CA PRO A 812 -14.39 -21.62 -13.17
C PRO A 812 -13.12 -22.20 -12.51
N PRO A 813 -12.57 -23.33 -13.02
CA PRO A 813 -12.94 -24.02 -14.26
C PRO A 813 -14.08 -25.05 -14.13
N LYS A 814 -14.70 -25.22 -12.95
CA LYS A 814 -15.78 -26.20 -12.73
C LYS A 814 -17.10 -25.73 -13.36
N LYS A 815 -17.74 -26.62 -14.14
CA LYS A 815 -19.11 -26.46 -14.66
C LYS A 815 -20.06 -27.43 -13.96
N TYR A 816 -21.25 -26.95 -13.65
CA TYR A 816 -22.29 -27.72 -12.97
C TYR A 816 -23.57 -27.70 -13.81
N GLU A 817 -23.61 -28.54 -14.83
CA GLU A 817 -24.72 -28.65 -15.79
C GLU A 817 -26.02 -29.21 -15.17
N ASP A 818 -25.90 -29.79 -13.97
CA ASP A 818 -26.97 -30.35 -13.16
C ASP A 818 -27.63 -29.33 -12.23
N ILE A 819 -27.16 -28.08 -12.18
CA ILE A 819 -27.70 -27.01 -11.33
C ILE A 819 -27.68 -25.63 -11.98
N SER A 820 -28.55 -24.75 -11.47
CA SER A 820 -28.63 -23.33 -11.77
C SER A 820 -28.63 -22.53 -10.48
N ASN A 821 -27.91 -21.41 -10.49
CA ASN A 821 -27.90 -20.46 -9.38
C ASN A 821 -29.13 -19.55 -9.44
N VAL A 822 -29.61 -19.14 -8.26
CA VAL A 822 -30.64 -18.10 -8.14
C VAL A 822 -30.02 -16.69 -8.24
N HIS A 823 -30.81 -15.75 -8.73
CA HIS A 823 -30.50 -14.33 -8.79
C HIS A 823 -31.08 -13.64 -7.54
N PHE A 824 -30.29 -12.82 -6.86
CA PHE A 824 -30.67 -12.23 -5.56
C PHE A 824 -31.31 -10.83 -5.66
N TYR A 825 -31.30 -10.24 -6.85
CA TYR A 825 -31.77 -8.87 -7.11
C TYR A 825 -32.83 -8.85 -8.22
N GLY A 826 -33.24 -7.66 -8.68
CA GLY A 826 -34.28 -7.54 -9.70
C GLY A 826 -35.61 -8.09 -9.19
N GLY A 827 -36.29 -8.91 -10.00
CA GLY A 827 -37.59 -9.50 -9.65
C GLY A 827 -37.58 -10.46 -8.45
N ALA A 828 -36.40 -10.91 -8.00
CA ALA A 828 -36.26 -11.81 -6.87
C ALA A 828 -36.24 -11.11 -5.50
N LEU A 829 -36.01 -9.80 -5.44
CA LEU A 829 -36.00 -9.04 -4.19
C LEU A 829 -37.39 -8.42 -3.95
N PRO A 830 -38.05 -8.61 -2.78
CA PRO A 830 -37.55 -9.30 -1.58
C PRO A 830 -37.92 -10.79 -1.47
N SER A 831 -38.71 -11.34 -2.41
CA SER A 831 -39.37 -12.64 -2.26
C SER A 831 -38.41 -13.80 -2.01
N LEU A 832 -37.31 -13.91 -2.77
CA LEU A 832 -36.32 -14.96 -2.57
C LEU A 832 -35.63 -14.86 -1.20
N TRP A 833 -35.34 -13.64 -0.73
CA TRP A 833 -34.67 -13.46 0.56
C TRP A 833 -35.56 -13.95 1.71
N ILE A 834 -36.85 -13.62 1.64
CA ILE A 834 -37.87 -14.08 2.60
C ILE A 834 -38.00 -15.60 2.57
N GLU A 835 -38.13 -16.19 1.37
CA GLU A 835 -38.25 -17.64 1.21
C GLU A 835 -37.05 -18.38 1.81
N LEU A 836 -35.82 -17.94 1.51
CA LEU A 836 -34.61 -18.56 2.04
C LEU A 836 -34.50 -18.46 3.56
N ARG A 837 -34.93 -17.33 4.16
CA ARG A 837 -35.03 -17.19 5.62
C ARG A 837 -36.06 -18.16 6.18
N ASP A 838 -37.23 -18.26 5.56
CA ASP A 838 -38.34 -19.06 6.05
C ASP A 838 -38.03 -20.57 5.97
N ILE A 839 -37.28 -21.02 4.96
CA ILE A 839 -36.71 -22.38 4.90
C ILE A 839 -35.84 -22.67 6.13
N VAL A 840 -34.90 -21.78 6.46
CA VAL A 840 -34.00 -21.95 7.62
C VAL A 840 -34.80 -21.96 8.92
N LEU A 841 -35.76 -21.05 9.09
CA LEU A 841 -36.67 -21.03 10.25
C LEU A 841 -37.52 -22.30 10.32
N GLY A 842 -37.95 -22.85 9.19
CA GLY A 842 -38.70 -24.09 9.07
C GLY A 842 -37.89 -25.29 9.58
N TRP A 843 -36.63 -25.42 9.18
CA TRP A 843 -35.71 -26.45 9.69
C TRP A 843 -35.36 -26.26 11.17
N CYS A 844 -35.25 -25.00 11.62
CA CYS A 844 -35.21 -24.70 13.05
C CYS A 844 -36.45 -25.23 13.77
N ALA A 845 -37.65 -25.04 13.23
CA ALA A 845 -38.85 -25.60 13.86
C ALA A 845 -38.82 -27.15 13.94
N GLN A 846 -38.07 -27.83 13.06
CA GLN A 846 -37.86 -29.30 13.10
C GLN A 846 -36.74 -29.75 14.05
N GLY A 847 -36.02 -28.82 14.69
CA GLY A 847 -34.97 -29.11 15.68
C GLY A 847 -33.53 -29.07 15.16
N ALA A 848 -33.30 -28.84 13.86
CA ALA A 848 -31.95 -28.56 13.37
C ALA A 848 -31.54 -27.14 13.75
N ARG A 849 -30.42 -26.98 14.47
CA ARG A 849 -29.92 -25.66 14.93
C ARG A 849 -28.60 -25.25 14.30
N ILE A 850 -28.05 -26.09 13.42
CA ILE A 850 -26.74 -25.85 12.83
C ILE A 850 -26.88 -25.97 11.31
N PHE A 851 -26.34 -24.99 10.60
CA PHE A 851 -26.38 -24.95 9.14
C PHE A 851 -24.96 -24.76 8.60
N ARG A 852 -24.50 -25.73 7.81
CA ARG A 852 -23.30 -25.56 6.99
C ARG A 852 -23.76 -24.91 5.70
N VAL A 853 -23.39 -23.66 5.47
CA VAL A 853 -23.83 -22.92 4.30
C VAL A 853 -22.82 -23.12 3.18
N ASP A 854 -23.28 -23.64 2.05
CA ASP A 854 -22.47 -23.91 0.87
C ASP A 854 -22.12 -22.63 0.11
N ASN A 855 -20.83 -22.44 -0.17
CA ASN A 855 -20.31 -21.35 -1.00
C ASN A 855 -20.96 -19.96 -0.75
N PRO A 856 -21.10 -19.47 0.49
CA PRO A 856 -21.83 -18.23 0.79
C PRO A 856 -21.17 -17.00 0.18
N HIS A 857 -19.88 -17.09 -0.19
CA HIS A 857 -19.12 -16.06 -0.88
C HIS A 857 -19.60 -15.78 -2.32
N THR A 858 -20.45 -16.65 -2.88
CA THR A 858 -21.08 -16.46 -4.19
C THR A 858 -22.43 -15.74 -4.10
N LYS A 859 -22.90 -15.47 -2.87
CA LYS A 859 -24.20 -14.84 -2.57
C LYS A 859 -23.96 -13.45 -1.93
N PRO A 860 -24.92 -12.50 -2.01
CA PRO A 860 -24.69 -11.15 -1.54
C PRO A 860 -24.46 -11.06 -0.03
N ILE A 861 -23.47 -10.25 0.38
CA ILE A 861 -23.19 -10.00 1.80
C ILE A 861 -24.39 -9.39 2.54
N PRO A 862 -25.10 -8.37 2.01
CA PRO A 862 -26.23 -7.76 2.72
C PRO A 862 -27.38 -8.76 2.99
N PHE A 863 -27.54 -9.76 2.12
CA PHE A 863 -28.49 -10.85 2.35
C PHE A 863 -28.12 -11.64 3.60
N TRP A 864 -26.84 -12.01 3.75
CA TRP A 864 -26.39 -12.75 4.93
C TRP A 864 -26.50 -11.93 6.21
N GLU A 865 -26.12 -10.65 6.18
CA GLU A 865 -26.25 -9.76 7.36
C GLU A 865 -27.71 -9.69 7.84
N TRP A 866 -28.65 -9.57 6.90
CA TRP A 866 -30.09 -9.55 7.19
C TRP A 866 -30.61 -10.91 7.64
N MET A 867 -30.41 -11.98 6.87
CA MET A 867 -30.97 -13.31 7.14
C MET A 867 -30.47 -13.87 8.47
N LEU A 868 -29.17 -13.79 8.74
CA LEU A 868 -28.59 -14.26 10.00
C LEU A 868 -29.10 -13.44 11.19
N GLY A 869 -29.30 -12.13 11.01
CA GLY A 869 -29.93 -11.25 12.00
C GLY A 869 -31.34 -11.68 12.35
N GLU A 870 -32.17 -11.91 11.34
CA GLU A 870 -33.56 -12.37 11.50
C GLU A 870 -33.64 -13.73 12.19
N VAL A 871 -32.85 -14.70 11.73
CA VAL A 871 -32.85 -16.06 12.32
C VAL A 871 -32.36 -16.03 13.76
N ASN A 872 -31.25 -15.35 14.06
CA ASN A 872 -30.75 -15.29 15.45
C ASN A 872 -31.63 -14.46 16.39
N THR A 873 -32.52 -13.61 15.86
CA THR A 873 -33.53 -12.92 16.70
C THR A 873 -34.58 -13.91 17.22
N GLN A 874 -34.96 -14.90 16.42
CA GLN A 874 -35.96 -15.93 16.80
C GLN A 874 -35.32 -17.16 17.46
N TYR A 875 -34.16 -17.58 16.95
CA TYR A 875 -33.36 -18.73 17.39
C TYR A 875 -31.91 -18.29 17.64
N PRO A 876 -31.62 -17.62 18.78
CA PRO A 876 -30.27 -17.14 19.10
C PRO A 876 -29.26 -18.28 19.26
N ASP A 877 -29.71 -19.51 19.45
CA ASP A 877 -28.90 -20.73 19.52
C ASP A 877 -28.51 -21.31 18.16
N ALA A 878 -29.02 -20.77 17.05
CA ALA A 878 -28.68 -21.22 15.70
C ALA A 878 -27.22 -20.86 15.31
N ILE A 879 -26.48 -21.83 14.79
CA ILE A 879 -25.08 -21.70 14.37
C ILE A 879 -24.97 -21.84 12.86
N PHE A 880 -24.29 -20.90 12.22
CA PHE A 880 -23.98 -20.94 10.80
C PHE A 880 -22.48 -21.11 10.57
N LEU A 881 -22.12 -22.13 9.79
CA LEU A 881 -20.76 -22.40 9.33
C LEU A 881 -20.63 -21.96 7.87
N ALA A 882 -19.77 -20.98 7.61
CA ALA A 882 -19.49 -20.52 6.25
C ALA A 882 -18.47 -21.44 5.56
N GLU A 883 -18.87 -22.16 4.50
CA GLU A 883 -17.94 -22.84 3.61
C GLU A 883 -17.41 -21.90 2.53
N ALA A 884 -16.42 -21.09 2.90
CA ALA A 884 -15.89 -20.06 2.02
C ALA A 884 -14.40 -20.26 1.72
N PHE A 885 -14.07 -21.16 0.80
CA PHE A 885 -12.71 -21.29 0.26
C PHE A 885 -12.46 -20.23 -0.82
N THR A 886 -12.34 -18.98 -0.39
CA THR A 886 -12.17 -17.80 -1.27
C THR A 886 -11.05 -16.92 -0.75
N ARG A 887 -10.84 -15.71 -1.29
CA ARG A 887 -9.79 -14.79 -0.82
C ARG A 887 -10.01 -14.35 0.64
N PRO A 888 -8.95 -14.04 1.41
CA PRO A 888 -9.06 -13.81 2.87
C PRO A 888 -10.05 -12.69 3.25
N LYS A 889 -10.10 -11.60 2.49
CA LYS A 889 -11.00 -10.47 2.78
C LYS A 889 -12.47 -10.86 2.77
N MET A 890 -12.88 -11.71 1.83
CA MET A 890 -14.26 -12.19 1.75
C MET A 890 -14.59 -13.14 2.91
N MET A 891 -13.66 -14.06 3.25
CA MET A 891 -13.82 -14.94 4.42
C MET A 891 -13.99 -14.13 5.72
N LYS A 892 -13.13 -13.13 5.94
CA LYS A 892 -13.21 -12.23 7.11
C LYS A 892 -14.54 -11.46 7.12
N LYS A 893 -15.00 -10.97 5.97
CA LYS A 893 -16.28 -10.24 5.89
C LYS A 893 -17.49 -11.14 6.18
N LEU A 894 -17.50 -12.38 5.73
CA LEU A 894 -18.58 -13.32 6.06
C LEU A 894 -18.64 -13.61 7.56
N ALA A 895 -17.49 -13.85 8.20
CA ALA A 895 -17.46 -13.97 9.66
C ALA A 895 -18.04 -12.72 10.34
N LYS A 896 -17.61 -11.52 9.92
CA LYS A 896 -18.14 -10.25 10.44
C LYS A 896 -19.64 -10.05 10.17
N ALA A 897 -20.17 -10.59 9.07
CA ALA A 897 -21.59 -10.48 8.72
C ALA A 897 -22.53 -11.23 9.68
N GLY A 898 -22.00 -12.20 10.46
CA GLY A 898 -22.76 -12.90 11.48
C GLY A 898 -22.45 -14.40 11.60
N TYR A 899 -21.75 -14.99 10.64
CA TYR A 899 -21.44 -16.43 10.65
C TYR A 899 -20.69 -16.86 11.91
N GLN A 900 -21.25 -17.75 12.71
CA GLN A 900 -20.67 -18.19 13.98
C GLN A 900 -19.35 -18.93 13.80
N GLN A 901 -19.21 -19.69 12.70
CA GLN A 901 -18.02 -20.46 12.36
C GLN A 901 -17.62 -20.27 10.89
N SER A 902 -16.39 -20.61 10.54
CA SER A 902 -15.90 -20.52 9.17
C SER A 902 -14.90 -21.63 8.84
N TYR A 903 -15.04 -22.25 7.68
CA TYR A 903 -13.99 -23.09 7.09
C TYR A 903 -12.72 -22.27 6.83
N THR A 904 -11.58 -22.94 6.75
CA THR A 904 -10.26 -22.29 6.78
C THR A 904 -9.34 -22.85 5.69
N TYR A 905 -8.14 -22.27 5.56
CA TYR A 905 -7.11 -22.81 4.66
C TYR A 905 -6.30 -23.96 5.26
N PHE A 906 -6.75 -24.55 6.37
CA PHE A 906 -5.99 -25.56 7.12
C PHE A 906 -5.46 -26.68 6.22
N THR A 907 -6.27 -27.23 5.31
CA THR A 907 -5.89 -28.32 4.39
C THR A 907 -4.69 -27.98 3.48
N TRP A 908 -4.47 -26.70 3.20
CA TRP A 908 -3.34 -26.19 2.39
C TRP A 908 -2.24 -25.53 3.23
N ARG A 909 -2.18 -25.81 4.54
CA ARG A 909 -1.07 -25.43 5.43
C ARG A 909 -0.49 -26.71 6.02
N ASN A 910 0.71 -27.07 5.61
CA ASN A 910 1.32 -28.37 5.91
C ASN A 910 2.71 -28.25 6.52
N THR A 911 3.45 -27.17 6.25
CA THR A 911 4.75 -26.93 6.86
C THR A 911 4.63 -26.28 8.24
N LYS A 912 5.69 -26.36 9.05
CA LYS A 912 5.75 -25.72 10.37
C LYS A 912 5.51 -24.22 10.29
N GLN A 913 6.13 -23.55 9.32
CA GLN A 913 5.97 -22.11 9.10
C GLN A 913 4.52 -21.77 8.74
N GLU A 914 3.96 -22.45 7.73
CA GLU A 914 2.58 -22.25 7.26
C GLU A 914 1.55 -22.41 8.38
N LEU A 915 1.69 -23.45 9.20
CA LEU A 915 0.79 -23.74 10.32
C LEU A 915 0.93 -22.71 11.45
N THR A 916 2.16 -22.29 11.74
CA THR A 916 2.46 -21.30 12.78
C THR A 916 1.88 -19.94 12.42
N GLU A 917 2.20 -19.44 11.22
CA GLU A 917 1.72 -18.15 10.72
C GLU A 917 0.19 -18.12 10.68
N TYR A 918 -0.45 -19.18 10.17
CA TYR A 918 -1.89 -19.20 10.04
C TYR A 918 -2.62 -19.31 11.38
N ALA A 919 -2.10 -20.11 12.32
CA ALA A 919 -2.67 -20.18 13.67
C ALA A 919 -2.54 -18.85 14.42
N LEU A 920 -1.41 -18.15 14.29
CA LEU A 920 -1.22 -16.83 14.88
C LEU A 920 -2.09 -15.75 14.22
N GLU A 921 -2.29 -15.79 12.90
CA GLU A 921 -3.25 -14.90 12.22
C GLU A 921 -4.66 -15.09 12.79
N LEU A 922 -5.11 -16.34 12.91
CA LEU A 922 -6.43 -16.67 13.45
C LEU A 922 -6.57 -16.22 14.91
N ALA A 923 -5.57 -16.49 15.75
CA ALA A 923 -5.60 -16.17 17.18
C ALA A 923 -5.44 -14.68 17.51
N GLY A 924 -4.90 -13.87 16.58
CA GLY A 924 -4.75 -12.42 16.73
C GLY A 924 -6.08 -11.66 16.64
N GLU A 925 -6.06 -10.48 16.01
CA GLU A 925 -7.26 -9.62 15.85
C GLU A 925 -8.44 -10.37 15.19
N MET A 926 -8.14 -11.31 14.29
CA MET A 926 -9.16 -12.13 13.62
C MET A 926 -9.99 -12.96 14.62
N GLY A 927 -9.40 -13.34 15.75
CA GLY A 927 -10.06 -14.12 16.80
C GLY A 927 -11.20 -13.37 17.50
N GLU A 928 -11.31 -12.05 17.31
CA GLU A 928 -12.41 -11.24 17.82
C GLU A 928 -13.74 -11.51 17.10
N TYR A 929 -13.71 -12.02 15.87
CA TYR A 929 -14.92 -12.21 15.04
C TYR A 929 -14.95 -13.51 14.24
N TYR A 930 -13.84 -14.24 14.15
CA TYR A 930 -13.69 -15.43 13.32
C TYR A 930 -13.44 -16.67 14.18
N ARG A 931 -14.25 -17.73 13.99
CA ARG A 931 -14.06 -19.01 14.71
C ARG A 931 -13.71 -20.10 13.69
N PRO A 932 -12.46 -20.59 13.68
CA PRO A 932 -11.97 -21.49 12.64
C PRO A 932 -12.49 -22.91 12.83
N ASN A 933 -13.20 -23.47 11.85
CA ASN A 933 -13.54 -24.88 11.80
C ASN A 933 -12.51 -25.63 10.92
N PHE A 934 -11.63 -26.40 11.56
CA PHE A 934 -10.55 -27.14 10.89
C PHE A 934 -11.04 -28.51 10.45
N PHE A 935 -11.73 -28.58 9.31
CA PHE A 935 -11.93 -29.85 8.63
C PHE A 935 -10.61 -30.38 8.08
N ALA A 936 -10.25 -31.62 8.42
CA ALA A 936 -9.01 -32.24 7.93
C ALA A 936 -9.11 -32.74 6.48
N ASN A 937 -10.33 -33.06 6.04
CA ASN A 937 -10.74 -33.36 4.68
C ASN A 937 -12.22 -32.98 4.50
N THR A 938 -12.68 -32.89 3.25
CA THR A 938 -14.10 -32.76 2.91
C THR A 938 -14.39 -33.63 1.68
N PRO A 939 -15.66 -33.88 1.29
CA PRO A 939 -15.97 -34.64 0.08
C PRO A 939 -15.36 -34.07 -1.21
N ASP A 940 -15.05 -32.77 -1.22
CA ASP A 940 -14.42 -32.03 -2.32
C ASP A 940 -12.90 -31.89 -2.17
N ILE A 941 -12.36 -32.10 -0.97
CA ILE A 941 -10.96 -31.86 -0.62
C ILE A 941 -10.36 -33.11 0.03
N ASN A 942 -9.69 -33.91 -0.81
CA ASN A 942 -8.69 -34.91 -0.49
C ASN A 942 -7.29 -34.27 -0.63
N PRO A 943 -6.74 -33.66 0.44
CA PRO A 943 -5.52 -32.86 0.35
C PRO A 943 -4.33 -33.67 -0.19
N TYR A 944 -3.50 -33.07 -1.04
CA TYR A 944 -2.30 -33.73 -1.60
C TYR A 944 -1.38 -34.36 -0.54
N TYR A 945 -1.30 -33.74 0.64
CA TYR A 945 -0.55 -34.30 1.77
C TYR A 945 -1.05 -35.70 2.16
N LEU A 946 -2.36 -35.93 2.21
CA LEU A 946 -2.95 -37.22 2.60
C LEU A 946 -2.79 -38.28 1.50
N GLN A 947 -2.81 -37.88 0.22
CA GLN A 947 -2.70 -38.79 -0.92
C GLN A 947 -1.41 -39.63 -0.93
N THR A 948 -0.32 -39.15 -0.30
CA THR A 948 1.01 -39.76 -0.39
C THR A 948 1.67 -40.07 0.96
N SER A 949 1.02 -39.75 2.07
CA SER A 949 1.58 -39.87 3.43
C SER A 949 1.20 -41.17 4.13
N GLY A 950 0.19 -41.89 3.65
CA GLY A 950 -0.34 -43.09 4.31
C GLY A 950 -0.90 -42.79 5.71
N ARG A 951 -1.11 -43.84 6.51
CA ARG A 951 -1.69 -43.74 7.87
C ARG A 951 -1.05 -42.66 8.76
N PRO A 952 0.28 -42.47 8.81
CA PRO A 952 0.90 -41.44 9.65
C PRO A 952 0.42 -40.03 9.31
N GLY A 953 0.20 -39.71 8.03
CA GLY A 953 -0.30 -38.40 7.63
C GLY A 953 -1.69 -38.09 8.18
N PHE A 954 -2.59 -39.08 8.22
CA PHE A 954 -3.92 -38.92 8.82
C PHE A 954 -3.84 -38.67 10.33
N ILE A 955 -2.92 -39.33 11.04
CA ILE A 955 -2.64 -39.07 12.47
C ILE A 955 -2.15 -37.64 12.68
N VAL A 956 -1.22 -37.18 11.85
CA VAL A 956 -0.67 -35.81 11.88
C VAL A 956 -1.78 -34.79 11.68
N ARG A 957 -2.58 -34.94 10.61
CA ARG A 957 -3.65 -33.98 10.29
C ARG A 957 -4.79 -33.99 11.30
N ALA A 958 -5.19 -35.16 11.80
CA ALA A 958 -6.19 -35.25 12.87
C ALA A 958 -5.74 -34.52 14.14
N THR A 959 -4.49 -34.75 14.55
CA THR A 959 -3.93 -34.13 15.75
C THR A 959 -3.89 -32.61 15.59
N LEU A 960 -3.29 -32.11 14.49
CA LEU A 960 -3.19 -30.67 14.23
C LEU A 960 -4.57 -30.00 14.18
N ALA A 961 -5.55 -30.61 13.50
CA ALA A 961 -6.91 -30.08 13.42
C ALA A 961 -7.55 -29.98 14.81
N ALA A 962 -7.45 -31.06 15.58
CA ALA A 962 -8.05 -31.23 16.89
C ALA A 962 -7.39 -30.38 18.00
N THR A 963 -6.13 -29.98 17.87
CA THR A 963 -5.42 -29.26 18.94
C THR A 963 -5.05 -27.82 18.61
N LEU A 964 -4.87 -27.45 17.33
CA LEU A 964 -4.69 -26.04 16.96
C LEU A 964 -6.00 -25.27 17.07
N SER A 965 -7.10 -25.82 16.53
CA SER A 965 -8.42 -25.21 16.62
C SER A 965 -9.26 -25.80 17.76
N SER A 966 -10.12 -24.97 18.35
CA SER A 966 -11.18 -25.42 19.24
C SER A 966 -12.37 -26.04 18.48
N ILE A 967 -12.43 -25.91 17.14
CA ILE A 967 -13.45 -26.53 16.29
C ILE A 967 -12.76 -27.28 15.15
N TYR A 968 -13.08 -28.55 14.98
CA TYR A 968 -12.52 -29.35 13.90
C TYR A 968 -13.53 -30.36 13.38
N GLY A 969 -13.29 -30.86 12.17
CA GLY A 969 -14.13 -31.90 11.59
C GLY A 969 -13.38 -32.88 10.71
N ILE A 970 -14.02 -34.00 10.43
CA ILE A 970 -13.58 -34.96 9.41
C ILE A 970 -14.78 -35.47 8.62
N TYR A 971 -14.53 -35.84 7.37
CA TYR A 971 -15.50 -36.53 6.52
C TYR A 971 -15.28 -38.04 6.57
N ASN A 972 -16.40 -38.77 6.72
CA ASN A 972 -16.48 -40.24 6.76
C ASN A 972 -15.56 -40.92 5.72
N GLY A 973 -14.71 -41.83 6.21
CA GLY A 973 -13.64 -42.46 5.43
C GLY A 973 -12.24 -41.94 5.82
N PHE A 974 -12.15 -40.76 6.45
CA PHE A 974 -10.89 -40.24 6.99
C PHE A 974 -10.31 -41.17 8.06
N GLU A 975 -11.15 -41.71 8.94
CA GLU A 975 -10.75 -42.66 9.99
C GLU A 975 -10.18 -43.96 9.42
N LEU A 976 -10.52 -44.27 8.16
CA LEU A 976 -10.02 -45.43 7.43
C LEU A 976 -8.76 -45.11 6.60
N CYS A 977 -8.32 -43.85 6.60
CA CYS A 977 -7.22 -43.35 5.78
C CYS A 977 -7.48 -43.44 4.27
N GLU A 978 -8.72 -43.20 3.85
CA GLU A 978 -9.06 -43.07 2.43
C GLU A 978 -8.36 -41.88 1.80
N ALA A 979 -7.57 -42.13 0.76
CA ALA A 979 -6.73 -41.12 0.13
C ALA A 979 -6.64 -41.23 -1.40
N ALA A 980 -7.30 -42.22 -2.01
CA ALA A 980 -7.23 -42.45 -3.46
C ALA A 980 -7.77 -41.23 -4.22
N PRO A 981 -6.93 -40.52 -5.01
CA PRO A 981 -7.37 -39.32 -5.70
C PRO A 981 -7.88 -39.65 -7.11
N TYR A 982 -8.82 -38.85 -7.59
CA TYR A 982 -8.98 -38.71 -9.04
C TYR A 982 -7.67 -38.13 -9.60
N PRO A 983 -7.06 -38.74 -10.65
CA PRO A 983 -5.71 -38.40 -11.07
C PRO A 983 -5.47 -36.89 -11.24
N GLY A 984 -4.46 -36.37 -10.52
CA GLY A 984 -4.03 -34.96 -10.59
C GLY A 984 -5.00 -33.94 -9.96
N LYS A 985 -5.95 -34.38 -9.13
CA LYS A 985 -6.93 -33.52 -8.46
C LYS A 985 -6.98 -33.79 -6.95
N GLU A 986 -7.55 -32.86 -6.20
CA GLU A 986 -7.91 -33.03 -4.79
C GLU A 986 -9.28 -33.70 -4.61
N GLU A 987 -9.89 -34.23 -5.69
CA GLU A 987 -11.16 -34.97 -5.58
C GLU A 987 -10.87 -36.44 -5.26
N TYR A 988 -11.74 -37.08 -4.48
CA TYR A 988 -11.67 -38.52 -4.25
C TYR A 988 -11.99 -39.31 -5.53
N LEU A 989 -11.25 -40.41 -5.75
CA LEU A 989 -11.66 -41.44 -6.71
C LEU A 989 -12.98 -42.07 -6.23
N ASP A 990 -13.89 -42.34 -7.15
CA ASP A 990 -15.19 -42.95 -6.86
C ASP A 990 -15.92 -42.13 -5.78
N SER A 991 -16.03 -40.81 -5.97
CA SER A 991 -16.50 -39.90 -4.92
C SER A 991 -17.94 -40.23 -4.47
N GLU A 992 -18.17 -40.28 -3.16
CA GLU A 992 -19.48 -40.52 -2.52
C GLU A 992 -20.52 -39.45 -2.91
N LYS A 993 -20.08 -38.29 -3.44
CA LYS A 993 -20.96 -37.29 -4.04
C LYS A 993 -21.79 -37.82 -5.21
N TYR A 994 -21.31 -38.83 -5.93
CA TYR A 994 -21.96 -39.35 -7.14
C TYR A 994 -22.36 -40.83 -7.05
N GLU A 995 -22.03 -41.52 -5.95
CA GLU A 995 -22.37 -42.92 -5.75
C GLU A 995 -22.61 -43.29 -4.28
N LEU A 996 -23.26 -44.42 -4.06
CA LEU A 996 -23.42 -45.00 -2.73
C LEU A 996 -22.13 -45.74 -2.32
N LYS A 997 -21.73 -45.59 -1.06
CA LYS A 997 -20.61 -46.35 -0.48
C LYS A 997 -21.06 -47.16 0.72
N ALA A 998 -20.36 -48.27 0.94
CA ALA A 998 -20.41 -49.02 2.19
C ALA A 998 -18.98 -49.16 2.71
N TRP A 999 -18.82 -49.07 4.02
CA TRP A 999 -17.53 -48.92 4.67
C TRP A 999 -17.31 -50.07 5.67
N ASP A 1000 -16.13 -50.70 5.62
CA ASP A 1000 -15.67 -51.57 6.70
C ASP A 1000 -14.93 -50.72 7.74
N TYR A 1001 -15.69 -50.28 8.75
CA TYR A 1001 -15.19 -49.40 9.80
C TYR A 1001 -14.12 -50.03 10.71
N HIS A 1002 -13.98 -51.35 10.69
CA HIS A 1002 -13.04 -52.09 11.51
C HIS A 1002 -11.84 -52.61 10.71
N ARG A 1003 -11.68 -52.21 9.43
CA ARG A 1003 -10.57 -52.67 8.63
C ARG A 1003 -9.22 -52.37 9.30
N PRO A 1004 -8.25 -53.30 9.24
CA PRO A 1004 -6.91 -53.07 9.79
C PRO A 1004 -6.27 -51.79 9.22
N GLY A 1005 -5.56 -51.05 10.07
CA GLY A 1005 -4.86 -49.82 9.67
C GLY A 1005 -5.65 -48.52 9.84
N ASN A 1006 -6.91 -48.58 10.31
CA ASN A 1006 -7.68 -47.39 10.68
C ASN A 1006 -7.04 -46.60 11.85
N ILE A 1007 -7.56 -45.38 12.09
CA ILE A 1007 -7.10 -44.46 13.14
C ILE A 1007 -8.21 -44.10 14.13
N ARG A 1008 -9.26 -44.93 14.26
CA ARG A 1008 -10.40 -44.67 15.15
C ARG A 1008 -9.97 -44.42 16.60
N ASP A 1009 -9.11 -45.28 17.14
CA ASP A 1009 -8.59 -45.16 18.52
C ASP A 1009 -7.87 -43.82 18.75
N HIS A 1010 -7.17 -43.31 17.74
CA HIS A 1010 -6.50 -42.01 17.82
C HIS A 1010 -7.51 -40.87 17.88
N ILE A 1011 -8.56 -40.92 17.06
CA ILE A 1011 -9.66 -39.94 17.06
C ILE A 1011 -10.40 -39.94 18.40
N ILE A 1012 -10.73 -41.13 18.94
CA ILE A 1012 -11.36 -41.28 20.25
C ILE A 1012 -10.54 -40.57 21.33
N LYS A 1013 -9.23 -40.85 21.38
CA LYS A 1013 -8.32 -40.25 22.36
C LYS A 1013 -8.17 -38.74 22.19
N LEU A 1014 -8.11 -38.24 20.95
CA LEU A 1014 -8.07 -36.80 20.69
C LEU A 1014 -9.34 -36.09 21.17
N ASN A 1015 -10.52 -36.65 20.89
CA ASN A 1015 -11.78 -36.06 21.33
C ASN A 1015 -11.96 -36.14 22.84
N GLN A 1016 -11.51 -37.22 23.48
CA GLN A 1016 -11.47 -37.30 24.93
C GLN A 1016 -10.52 -36.23 25.53
N ALA A 1017 -9.31 -36.10 24.97
CA ALA A 1017 -8.35 -35.08 25.39
C ALA A 1017 -8.91 -33.66 25.24
N ARG A 1018 -9.60 -33.35 24.14
CA ARG A 1018 -10.29 -32.07 23.92
C ARG A 1018 -11.35 -31.79 24.97
N ARG A 1019 -12.20 -32.78 25.28
CA ARG A 1019 -13.28 -32.63 26.26
C ARG A 1019 -12.77 -32.44 27.69
N ASP A 1020 -11.70 -33.12 28.07
CA ASP A 1020 -11.18 -33.10 29.44
C ASP A 1020 -10.24 -31.91 29.74
N ASN A 1021 -9.91 -31.09 28.74
CA ASN A 1021 -8.91 -30.02 28.86
C ASN A 1021 -9.43 -28.69 28.31
N PRO A 1022 -9.94 -27.79 29.17
CA PRO A 1022 -10.46 -26.48 28.77
C PRO A 1022 -9.49 -25.60 27.99
N ALA A 1023 -8.17 -25.81 28.12
CA ALA A 1023 -7.18 -25.13 27.30
C ALA A 1023 -7.38 -25.37 25.79
N LEU A 1024 -8.02 -26.47 25.39
CA LEU A 1024 -8.33 -26.78 23.99
C LEU A 1024 -9.67 -26.17 23.52
N TRP A 1025 -10.45 -25.53 24.40
CA TRP A 1025 -11.78 -24.98 24.09
C TRP A 1025 -11.74 -23.57 23.49
N ASP A 1026 -10.60 -22.91 23.59
CA ASP A 1026 -10.32 -21.64 22.90
C ASP A 1026 -9.13 -21.85 21.97
N PHE A 1027 -9.13 -21.22 20.79
CA PHE A 1027 -7.99 -21.29 19.87
C PHE A 1027 -7.07 -20.06 20.00
N ARG A 1028 -7.54 -19.00 20.66
CA ARG A 1028 -6.82 -17.73 20.81
C ARG A 1028 -5.66 -17.81 21.81
N ASN A 1029 -5.68 -18.80 22.70
CA ASN A 1029 -4.67 -19.02 23.75
C ASN A 1029 -3.47 -19.87 23.27
N ILE A 1030 -3.18 -19.87 21.97
CA ILE A 1030 -2.11 -20.65 21.36
C ILE A 1030 -0.75 -19.97 21.53
N HIS A 1031 0.26 -20.75 21.94
CA HIS A 1031 1.64 -20.30 22.09
C HIS A 1031 2.59 -21.30 21.42
N PHE A 1032 3.32 -20.88 20.39
CA PHE A 1032 4.35 -21.73 19.78
C PHE A 1032 5.63 -21.70 20.62
N THR A 1033 6.21 -22.87 20.86
CA THR A 1033 7.38 -23.06 21.73
C THR A 1033 8.61 -23.45 20.91
N GLY A 1034 9.80 -23.35 21.51
CA GLY A 1034 11.04 -23.78 20.87
C GLY A 1034 11.01 -25.27 20.49
N ALA A 1035 11.23 -25.57 19.21
CA ALA A 1035 11.51 -26.92 18.69
C ALA A 1035 12.53 -26.79 17.55
N TRP A 1036 13.77 -27.21 17.78
CA TRP A 1036 14.89 -27.01 16.86
C TRP A 1036 14.97 -28.09 15.77
N ASN A 1037 13.90 -28.19 14.96
CA ASN A 1037 13.79 -28.97 13.73
C ASN A 1037 12.59 -28.45 12.93
N ASP A 1038 12.73 -28.20 11.63
CA ASP A 1038 11.66 -27.64 10.79
C ASP A 1038 10.54 -28.63 10.46
N ASN A 1039 10.83 -29.93 10.57
CA ASN A 1039 9.83 -30.99 10.44
C ASN A 1039 9.07 -31.27 11.75
N ILE A 1040 9.41 -30.60 12.86
CA ILE A 1040 8.72 -30.75 14.14
C ILE A 1040 8.13 -29.41 14.56
N ILE A 1041 6.81 -29.38 14.72
CA ILE A 1041 6.07 -28.25 15.29
C ILE A 1041 5.74 -28.54 16.76
N ALA A 1042 5.91 -27.54 17.63
CA ALA A 1042 5.58 -27.62 19.05
C ALA A 1042 4.82 -26.37 19.50
N TYR A 1043 3.78 -26.56 20.29
CA TYR A 1043 2.96 -25.47 20.82
C TYR A 1043 2.26 -25.87 22.10
N ALA A 1044 1.85 -24.88 22.88
CA ALA A 1044 1.08 -25.02 24.09
C ALA A 1044 -0.20 -24.19 24.03
N LYS A 1045 -1.24 -24.67 24.72
CA LYS A 1045 -2.47 -23.92 24.97
C LYS A 1045 -2.72 -23.93 26.48
N VAL A 1046 -3.05 -22.77 27.03
CA VAL A 1046 -3.17 -22.57 28.48
C VAL A 1046 -4.43 -21.79 28.80
N THR A 1047 -5.13 -22.17 29.87
CA THR A 1047 -6.26 -21.37 30.39
C THR A 1047 -5.77 -20.04 30.97
N PRO A 1048 -6.59 -18.97 30.96
CA PRO A 1048 -6.24 -17.69 31.58
C PRO A 1048 -5.78 -17.84 33.05
N GLU A 1049 -6.41 -18.75 33.79
CA GLU A 1049 -6.12 -19.08 35.19
C GLU A 1049 -4.85 -19.93 35.37
N ARG A 1050 -4.27 -20.44 34.27
CA ARG A 1050 -3.07 -21.30 34.22
C ARG A 1050 -3.21 -22.64 34.95
N ASP A 1051 -4.44 -23.10 35.16
CA ASP A 1051 -4.76 -24.37 35.83
C ASP A 1051 -4.85 -25.57 34.86
N ASN A 1052 -4.91 -25.32 33.56
CA ASN A 1052 -4.86 -26.34 32.51
C ASN A 1052 -3.90 -25.92 31.40
N CYS A 1053 -2.86 -26.73 31.15
CA CYS A 1053 -1.87 -26.52 30.10
C CYS A 1053 -1.71 -27.80 29.28
N VAL A 1054 -1.96 -27.70 27.97
CA VAL A 1054 -1.76 -28.78 27.01
C VAL A 1054 -0.62 -28.40 26.06
N PHE A 1055 0.40 -29.24 26.01
CA PHE A 1055 1.55 -29.13 25.13
C PHE A 1055 1.48 -30.20 24.05
N VAL A 1056 1.67 -29.80 22.80
CA VAL A 1056 1.53 -30.68 21.63
C VAL A 1056 2.79 -30.57 20.80
N MET A 1057 3.25 -31.72 20.29
CA MET A 1057 4.35 -31.80 19.34
C MET A 1057 4.02 -32.79 18.24
N VAL A 1058 4.29 -32.42 16.99
CA VAL A 1058 3.93 -33.22 15.82
C VAL A 1058 5.12 -33.28 14.86
N ASN A 1059 5.49 -34.48 14.44
CA ASN A 1059 6.37 -34.70 13.30
C ASN A 1059 5.55 -34.54 12.00
N LEU A 1060 5.84 -33.50 11.24
CA LEU A 1060 5.17 -33.15 9.98
C LEU A 1060 5.64 -34.01 8.81
N ASP A 1061 6.80 -34.68 8.92
CA ASP A 1061 7.30 -35.65 7.96
C ASP A 1061 6.62 -37.01 8.22
N PRO A 1062 5.73 -37.48 7.33
CA PRO A 1062 4.99 -38.71 7.56
C PRO A 1062 5.81 -39.97 7.23
N LYS A 1063 7.05 -39.83 6.76
CA LYS A 1063 7.88 -40.94 6.25
C LYS A 1063 9.10 -41.21 7.10
N ASN A 1064 9.74 -40.17 7.66
CA ASN A 1064 11.03 -40.32 8.33
C ASN A 1064 10.95 -39.98 9.83
N ARG A 1065 11.76 -40.70 10.62
CA ARG A 1065 12.03 -40.35 12.03
C ARG A 1065 12.70 -38.98 12.10
N GLN A 1066 12.12 -38.09 12.91
CA GLN A 1066 12.66 -36.77 13.17
C GLN A 1066 13.06 -36.66 14.65
N GLU A 1067 14.15 -35.94 14.92
CA GLU A 1067 14.62 -35.67 16.28
C GLU A 1067 14.79 -34.17 16.47
N CYS A 1068 14.45 -33.66 17.64
CA CYS A 1068 14.68 -32.26 18.00
C CYS A 1068 15.03 -32.09 19.47
N THR A 1069 15.71 -30.99 19.76
CA THR A 1069 15.63 -30.35 21.07
C THR A 1069 14.32 -29.54 21.12
N TYR A 1070 13.67 -29.45 22.27
CA TYR A 1070 12.45 -28.66 22.46
C TYR A 1070 12.41 -27.97 23.83
N GLU A 1071 11.60 -26.93 23.93
CA GLU A 1071 11.36 -26.16 25.15
C GLU A 1071 10.02 -26.55 25.80
N VAL A 1072 10.08 -26.94 27.07
CA VAL A 1072 8.91 -27.10 27.95
C VAL A 1072 8.44 -25.69 28.36
N PRO A 1073 7.15 -25.34 28.21
CA PRO A 1073 6.64 -23.98 28.39
C PRO A 1073 6.49 -23.56 29.86
N LEU A 1074 7.57 -23.63 30.64
CA LEU A 1074 7.58 -23.30 32.08
C LEU A 1074 7.12 -21.85 32.34
N HIS A 1075 7.50 -20.92 31.45
CA HIS A 1075 7.13 -19.51 31.56
C HIS A 1075 5.61 -19.27 31.47
N LEU A 1076 4.87 -20.08 30.70
CA LEU A 1076 3.41 -19.98 30.61
C LEU A 1076 2.72 -20.39 31.92
N LEU A 1077 3.38 -21.23 32.73
CA LEU A 1077 2.92 -21.62 34.07
C LEU A 1077 3.44 -20.67 35.16
N GLY A 1078 4.20 -19.63 34.81
CA GLY A 1078 4.84 -18.72 35.79
C GLY A 1078 5.98 -19.38 36.58
N LEU A 1079 6.62 -20.41 36.03
CA LEU A 1079 7.72 -21.15 36.66
C LEU A 1079 9.10 -20.71 36.11
N PRO A 1080 10.17 -20.80 36.90
CA PRO A 1080 11.54 -20.53 36.43
C PRO A 1080 12.07 -21.65 35.51
N ASP A 1081 13.07 -21.33 34.69
CA ASP A 1081 13.66 -22.22 33.67
C ASP A 1081 14.23 -23.56 34.18
N ASN A 1082 14.50 -23.67 35.48
CA ASN A 1082 15.02 -24.87 36.15
C ASN A 1082 13.94 -25.64 36.94
N ALA A 1083 12.66 -25.26 36.83
CA ALA A 1083 11.58 -25.92 37.55
C ALA A 1083 11.31 -27.36 37.06
N ALA A 1084 10.59 -28.13 37.88
CA ALA A 1084 10.08 -29.44 37.54
C ALA A 1084 8.58 -29.39 37.24
N VAL A 1085 8.13 -30.18 36.27
CA VAL A 1085 6.71 -30.35 35.94
C VAL A 1085 6.35 -31.82 35.85
N GLU A 1086 5.11 -32.13 36.23
CA GLU A 1086 4.51 -33.43 35.98
C GLU A 1086 3.81 -33.42 34.63
N VAL A 1087 4.01 -34.47 33.86
CA VAL A 1087 3.49 -34.63 32.50
C VAL A 1087 2.66 -35.90 32.41
N GLU A 1088 1.48 -35.78 31.81
CA GLU A 1088 0.63 -36.89 31.44
C GLU A 1088 0.46 -36.95 29.93
N ASP A 1089 0.75 -38.12 29.35
CA ASP A 1089 0.56 -38.36 27.94
C ASP A 1089 -0.91 -38.68 27.64
N LEU A 1090 -1.65 -37.76 27.04
CA LEU A 1090 -3.10 -37.92 26.82
C LEU A 1090 -3.44 -38.96 25.75
N LEU A 1091 -2.47 -39.35 24.90
CA LEU A 1091 -2.67 -40.38 23.89
C LEU A 1091 -2.33 -41.79 24.41
N LEU A 1092 -1.37 -41.92 25.33
CA LEU A 1092 -0.88 -43.21 25.81
C LEU A 1092 -1.18 -43.49 27.29
N GLY A 1093 -1.56 -42.48 28.07
CA GLY A 1093 -2.03 -42.58 29.45
C GLY A 1093 -0.95 -42.66 30.53
N TYR A 1094 0.33 -42.75 30.17
CA TYR A 1094 1.41 -42.79 31.17
C TYR A 1094 1.81 -41.40 31.67
N LYS A 1095 2.44 -41.36 32.85
CA LYS A 1095 2.89 -40.14 33.52
C LYS A 1095 4.37 -40.16 33.79
N PHE A 1096 5.01 -39.01 33.73
CA PHE A 1096 6.44 -38.83 33.98
C PHE A 1096 6.73 -37.39 34.43
N GLU A 1097 7.97 -37.10 34.83
CA GLU A 1097 8.42 -35.77 35.21
C GLU A 1097 9.47 -35.24 34.22
N LEU A 1098 9.46 -33.93 34.00
CA LEU A 1098 10.51 -33.21 33.28
C LEU A 1098 11.13 -32.17 34.22
N TYR A 1099 12.46 -32.08 34.20
CA TYR A 1099 13.22 -31.10 34.97
C TYR A 1099 13.96 -30.14 34.03
N GLY A 1100 13.78 -28.84 34.23
CA GLY A 1100 14.34 -27.79 33.38
C GLY A 1100 13.64 -27.64 32.04
N LYS A 1101 13.92 -26.53 31.35
CA LYS A 1101 13.19 -26.16 30.13
C LYS A 1101 13.57 -26.94 28.86
N ASN A 1102 14.82 -27.39 28.69
CA ASN A 1102 15.31 -27.94 27.43
C ASN A 1102 15.43 -29.47 27.48
N HIS A 1103 14.78 -30.16 26.55
CA HIS A 1103 14.79 -31.62 26.44
C HIS A 1103 14.98 -32.08 24.99
N ARG A 1104 15.30 -33.35 24.77
CA ARG A 1104 15.39 -33.96 23.42
C ARG A 1104 14.34 -35.06 23.27
N ILE A 1105 13.76 -35.17 22.09
CA ILE A 1105 12.81 -36.22 21.73
C ILE A 1105 12.97 -36.60 20.26
N ALA A 1106 12.64 -37.85 19.94
CA ALA A 1106 12.49 -38.30 18.57
C ALA A 1106 11.10 -38.89 18.34
N LEU A 1107 10.54 -38.59 17.17
CA LEU A 1107 9.22 -39.01 16.73
C LEU A 1107 9.37 -39.78 15.41
N ASP A 1108 9.09 -41.08 15.45
CA ASP A 1108 9.15 -41.96 14.29
C ASP A 1108 7.74 -42.23 13.76
N PRO A 1109 7.39 -41.88 12.51
CA PRO A 1109 6.05 -42.14 11.95
C PRO A 1109 5.60 -43.61 12.00
N ALA A 1110 6.53 -44.58 12.08
CA ALA A 1110 6.20 -46.00 12.24
C ALA A 1110 5.69 -46.36 13.64
N ASP A 1111 6.07 -45.60 14.66
CA ASP A 1111 5.71 -45.81 16.07
C ASP A 1111 4.78 -44.69 16.57
N ARG A 1112 5.25 -43.44 16.44
CA ARG A 1112 4.62 -42.26 17.01
C ARG A 1112 4.91 -40.97 16.21
N SER A 1113 3.87 -40.45 15.53
CA SER A 1113 3.94 -39.17 14.80
C SER A 1113 3.68 -37.92 15.66
N ALA A 1114 3.02 -38.07 16.82
CA ALA A 1114 2.61 -36.93 17.64
C ALA A 1114 2.54 -37.25 19.14
N ILE A 1115 2.67 -36.20 19.96
CA ILE A 1115 2.44 -36.22 21.40
C ILE A 1115 1.40 -35.15 21.76
N VAL A 1116 0.55 -35.45 22.74
CA VAL A 1116 -0.37 -34.49 23.35
C VAL A 1116 -0.24 -34.69 24.86
N TRP A 1117 0.35 -33.70 25.53
CA TRP A 1117 0.75 -33.78 26.93
C TRP A 1117 -0.02 -32.77 27.76
N ARG A 1118 -0.57 -33.20 28.89
CA ARG A 1118 -1.03 -32.30 29.94
C ARG A 1118 0.14 -32.03 30.88
N ILE A 1119 0.48 -30.77 31.08
CA ILE A 1119 1.59 -30.33 31.94
C ILE A 1119 1.01 -29.59 33.14
N ARG A 1120 1.52 -29.90 34.34
CA ARG A 1120 1.17 -29.20 35.57
C ARG A 1120 2.40 -28.95 36.45
N PRO A 1121 2.41 -27.86 37.25
CA PRO A 1121 3.45 -27.67 38.26
C PRO A 1121 3.55 -28.91 39.16
N ARG A 1122 4.77 -29.36 39.46
CA ARG A 1122 4.99 -30.45 40.40
C ARG A 1122 4.43 -30.06 41.76
N ARG A 1123 3.57 -30.89 42.34
CA ARG A 1123 3.08 -30.67 43.71
C ARG A 1123 4.23 -30.96 44.68
N ALA A 1124 4.45 -30.04 45.62
CA ALA A 1124 5.47 -30.16 46.66
C ALA A 1124 5.26 -31.40 47.54
#